data_AF-A0A7J3M9D8-F1
#
_entry.id   AF-A0A7J3M9D8-F1
#
_cell.length_a   1.000
_cell.length_b   1.000
_cell.length_c   1.000
_cell.angle_alpha   90.00
_cell.angle_beta   90.00
_cell.angle_gamma   90.00
#
_symmetry.space_group_name_H-M   'P 1'
#
loop_
_entity.id
_entity.type
_entity.pdbx_description
1 polymer ?
#
loop_
_entity_poly.entity_id
_entity_poly.type
_entity_poly.pdbx_seq_one_letter_code
_entity_poly.pdbx_strand_id
1 'polypeptide(L)'
;MISIMIPKKRENTKVKLNSALGIMFPLLLYLLLSLIFQVNVLHAEDNNQIHVYGFVVDYIAGKPLERVKIGVINWAVDYRRVEGSFREFVKYDLDIDVTFFAETNASGLFETYISRDLPAFSRETVIFLAYYDNETTPGIDYVPSCIVASTRDLLECRLTFSLLPGATIILVDVPLIYPNEEGFLCTLIDERNLLRTVGAITRFYGSWHNRTRVIFAPAGLGVRIRIFIWEEERDVRGRFSFILPSNDSYLLLEQGEQITLNLKEKRLYLDAYETIPGILERNKEMAEIVGVLAAYEKFKISISEGLLENAKTLLQRGDYIGAQAYLYESYVTLRDVERSLISMFQNSVASLFVLTPFSGVISSILGAFLYRDKRKRALIGLFIYTLIVTALYYTYPGYMLIQSKEHNPLVGTILEPLFLPLLLIASFIFGFILINAPYTYGEKSDRRAISVRSAIVASFALAAENLKRRKLRSILIMSMILISVLSFINLTSFSYEEGFVIEKVRGTPPSEGILVSQPPSGPMYPYGALDERVIEWLNGYYGSSLVVPLVKNLPQAGMSPTPLDKLFTPSKEREYTIFGVLGIKPSLESSVTGIDGIVGGEDMGRFLADNDFNGILISQEAKNALQIKVNDTIVFSGRNFTVVGIFESARLAEITDLNGEPILPQMVRIQPVQGGASSIPVYVYPKDVVIMLDTTALQLPYTAITRVVIKTARSDDSISMAKKITLLFPMIETFVSINNEIMHLYVGYHTVSYGFNENLMLLTLISLNIGVMLLNSVYERRHEIVTLSTIGFNPSQISAVFICEALIIAIIAGGLGYILSLINYYMLFVLAQQTLIMKYKAEAFWAIFAIAFSIISSVFGSLIPALRAPLKITPSLLRRFTLSYEKGEGDSWVIEIPVKITYNELKDFFPFMERRMRDLSGPASFEEKVNNIRVEGDITEPQTLRLLFSYTYDPIHANTENKLFAEKRGDIYVIKLSSRAISPWKRESIWQTASFVRRLSLEYTEKEKIGFKIEEKE
;
A
#
# COMPACT_ATOMS: atom_id res chain seq x y z
N MET A 1 -12.91 -29.37 -29.53
CA MET A 1 -13.42 -30.57 -30.22
C MET A 1 -13.17 -30.39 -31.71
N ILE A 2 -12.39 -31.27 -32.37
CA ILE A 2 -12.19 -31.40 -33.86
C ILE A 2 -11.68 -30.10 -34.56
N SER A 3 -10.45 -29.93 -35.10
CA SER A 3 -9.52 -30.76 -35.92
C SER A 3 -9.78 -30.72 -37.44
N ILE A 4 -8.84 -30.13 -38.20
CA ILE A 4 -8.56 -30.25 -39.67
C ILE A 4 -7.30 -29.38 -40.00
N MET A 5 -6.32 -29.60 -40.91
CA MET A 5 -5.91 -30.62 -41.93
C MET A 5 -5.94 -30.12 -43.42
N ILE A 6 -4.88 -30.16 -44.26
CA ILE A 6 -3.43 -30.50 -44.08
C ILE A 6 -2.50 -29.41 -44.78
N PRO A 7 -1.52 -29.58 -45.74
CA PRO A 7 -0.40 -28.60 -45.90
C PRO A 7 -0.08 -28.05 -47.34
N LYS A 8 0.87 -27.08 -47.44
CA LYS A 8 1.96 -27.14 -48.46
C LYS A 8 3.18 -26.22 -48.17
N LYS A 9 4.31 -26.62 -48.78
CA LYS A 9 5.67 -26.00 -48.92
C LYS A 9 5.64 -24.47 -49.24
N ARG A 10 6.67 -23.63 -49.00
CA ARG A 10 8.16 -23.74 -48.75
C ARG A 10 8.68 -22.36 -48.20
N GLU A 11 9.93 -22.06 -47.76
CA GLU A 11 11.21 -22.79 -47.54
C GLU A 11 12.09 -22.18 -46.38
N ASN A 12 13.18 -21.46 -46.68
CA ASN A 12 14.26 -20.96 -45.78
C ASN A 12 14.13 -19.44 -45.52
N THR A 13 14.50 -18.85 -44.36
CA THR A 13 15.85 -18.81 -43.76
C THR A 13 15.88 -18.64 -42.22
N LYS A 14 17.11 -18.67 -41.64
CA LYS A 14 17.53 -18.50 -40.22
C LYS A 14 16.74 -17.42 -39.43
N VAL A 15 16.53 -17.47 -38.11
CA VAL A 15 17.18 -18.25 -37.00
C VAL A 15 16.10 -18.89 -36.12
N LYS A 16 16.40 -20.00 -35.42
CA LYS A 16 15.45 -20.67 -34.50
C LYS A 16 15.90 -20.69 -33.04
N LEU A 17 14.95 -20.44 -32.15
CA LEU A 17 15.02 -20.73 -30.72
C LEU A 17 14.63 -22.21 -30.45
N ASN A 18 15.02 -22.73 -29.28
CA ASN A 18 14.55 -23.95 -28.62
C ASN A 18 14.76 -25.31 -29.32
N SER A 19 15.66 -26.12 -28.74
CA SER A 19 15.62 -27.58 -28.77
C SER A 19 15.85 -28.15 -27.36
N ALA A 20 14.84 -28.07 -26.50
CA ALA A 20 14.89 -28.47 -25.08
C ALA A 20 14.91 -30.00 -24.87
N LEU A 21 15.68 -30.73 -25.68
CA LEU A 21 15.80 -32.20 -25.68
C LEU A 21 17.26 -32.70 -25.63
N GLY A 22 18.25 -31.79 -25.58
CA GLY A 22 19.68 -32.14 -25.62
C GLY A 22 20.36 -32.36 -24.26
N ILE A 23 19.70 -32.04 -23.14
CA ILE A 23 20.32 -31.99 -21.80
C ILE A 23 20.07 -33.26 -20.97
N MET A 24 19.01 -34.04 -21.29
CA MET A 24 18.68 -35.28 -20.59
C MET A 24 19.66 -36.44 -20.85
N PHE A 25 20.41 -36.43 -21.96
CA PHE A 25 21.30 -37.53 -22.33
C PHE A 25 22.68 -37.51 -21.62
N PRO A 26 23.42 -36.38 -21.52
CA PRO A 26 24.68 -36.36 -20.78
C PRO A 26 24.50 -36.59 -19.27
N LEU A 27 23.37 -36.14 -18.70
CA LEU A 27 23.08 -36.36 -17.27
C LEU A 27 22.93 -37.85 -16.93
N LEU A 28 22.22 -38.59 -17.77
CA LEU A 28 22.00 -40.03 -17.58
C LEU A 28 23.27 -40.86 -17.82
N LEU A 29 24.13 -40.41 -18.76
CA LEU A 29 25.42 -41.05 -19.02
C LEU A 29 26.40 -40.87 -17.84
N TYR A 30 26.40 -39.70 -17.21
CA TYR A 30 27.21 -39.42 -16.01
C TYR A 30 26.77 -40.30 -14.82
N LEU A 31 25.45 -40.47 -14.65
CA LEU A 31 24.85 -41.27 -13.57
C LEU A 31 25.02 -42.80 -13.76
N LEU A 32 25.30 -43.25 -14.98
CA LEU A 32 25.71 -44.63 -15.29
C LEU A 32 27.22 -44.87 -15.12
N LEU A 33 28.05 -43.86 -15.38
CA LEU A 33 29.50 -43.94 -15.16
C LEU A 33 29.89 -43.93 -13.67
N SER A 34 29.09 -43.30 -12.81
CA SER A 34 29.26 -43.36 -11.34
C SER A 34 28.97 -44.73 -10.71
N LEU A 35 28.58 -45.75 -11.50
CA LEU A 35 28.11 -47.05 -11.01
C LEU A 35 29.01 -48.24 -11.40
N ILE A 36 30.17 -48.00 -12.04
CA ILE A 36 31.07 -49.06 -12.54
C ILE A 36 32.46 -49.04 -11.86
N PHE A 37 32.84 -47.96 -11.17
CA PHE A 37 34.08 -47.92 -10.39
C PHE A 37 33.93 -48.53 -8.98
N GLN A 38 33.49 -49.79 -8.92
CA GLN A 38 33.77 -50.68 -7.80
C GLN A 38 34.89 -51.66 -8.19
N VAL A 39 36.11 -51.34 -7.78
CA VAL A 39 37.25 -52.27 -7.81
C VAL A 39 37.80 -52.36 -6.40
N ASN A 40 38.00 -53.59 -5.92
CA ASN A 40 38.40 -53.87 -4.55
C ASN A 40 39.76 -53.22 -4.21
N VAL A 41 39.77 -52.34 -3.21
CA VAL A 41 40.93 -52.15 -2.34
C VAL A 41 40.81 -53.19 -1.22
N LEU A 42 41.91 -53.87 -0.89
CA LEU A 42 41.90 -54.89 0.16
C LEU A 42 41.65 -54.28 1.55
N HIS A 43 41.21 -55.10 2.50
CA HIS A 43 41.24 -54.72 3.91
C HIS A 43 42.69 -54.40 4.34
N ALA A 44 42.91 -53.14 4.70
CA ALA A 44 43.84 -52.78 5.76
C ALA A 44 43.01 -52.39 6.98
N GLU A 45 43.45 -52.78 8.18
CA GLU A 45 42.86 -52.32 9.44
C GLU A 45 43.40 -50.91 9.77
N ASP A 46 43.05 -49.93 8.95
CA ASP A 46 43.46 -48.54 9.16
C ASP A 46 42.68 -47.95 10.35
N ASN A 47 43.42 -47.49 11.37
CA ASN A 47 42.85 -46.84 12.55
C ASN A 47 41.97 -45.65 12.15
N ASN A 48 40.67 -45.67 12.51
CA ASN A 48 39.74 -44.54 12.27
C ASN A 48 39.96 -43.35 13.23
N GLN A 49 41.16 -43.23 13.78
CA GLN A 49 41.55 -42.26 14.79
C GLN A 49 42.76 -41.46 14.31
N ILE A 50 42.65 -40.13 14.36
CA ILE A 50 43.75 -39.21 14.12
C ILE A 50 44.46 -38.97 15.46
N HIS A 51 45.77 -39.22 15.50
CA HIS A 51 46.60 -38.89 16.65
C HIS A 51 46.90 -37.38 16.64
N VAL A 52 46.44 -36.67 17.67
CA VAL A 52 46.67 -35.23 17.81
C VAL A 52 47.41 -34.99 19.12
N TYR A 53 48.61 -34.47 19.02
CA TYR A 53 49.49 -34.21 20.16
C TYR A 53 50.20 -32.87 20.00
N GLY A 54 50.68 -32.31 21.09
CA GLY A 54 51.30 -31.00 21.03
C GLY A 54 51.67 -30.43 22.38
N PHE A 55 52.02 -29.15 22.38
CA PHE A 55 52.28 -28.39 23.58
C PHE A 55 51.65 -27.01 23.51
N VAL A 56 51.27 -26.47 24.67
CA VAL A 56 50.77 -25.11 24.84
C VAL A 56 51.68 -24.35 25.80
N VAL A 57 52.09 -23.15 25.40
CA VAL A 57 52.99 -22.28 26.17
C VAL A 57 52.47 -20.85 26.24
N ASP A 58 52.75 -20.19 27.37
CA ASP A 58 52.66 -18.74 27.50
C ASP A 58 53.74 -18.09 26.61
N TYR A 59 53.30 -17.24 25.68
CA TYR A 59 54.17 -16.55 24.73
C TYR A 59 55.12 -15.54 25.39
N ILE A 60 54.71 -14.94 26.51
CA ILE A 60 55.46 -13.89 27.23
C ILE A 60 56.38 -14.53 28.28
N ALA A 61 55.87 -15.49 29.06
CA ALA A 61 56.66 -16.14 30.11
C ALA A 61 57.52 -17.31 29.60
N GLY A 62 57.26 -17.85 28.41
CA GLY A 62 57.95 -19.02 27.85
C GLY A 62 57.71 -20.33 28.63
N LYS A 63 56.65 -20.37 29.45
CA LYS A 63 56.32 -21.50 30.34
C LYS A 63 55.22 -22.38 29.75
N PRO A 64 55.22 -23.69 30.02
CA PRO A 64 54.07 -24.55 29.72
C PRO A 64 52.82 -24.13 30.51
N LEU A 65 51.64 -24.32 29.92
CA LEU A 65 50.35 -24.05 30.54
C LEU A 65 49.59 -25.35 30.81
N GLU A 66 49.26 -25.62 32.08
CA GLU A 66 48.37 -26.72 32.51
C GLU A 66 46.89 -26.35 32.25
N ARG A 67 46.00 -27.33 32.11
CA ARG A 67 44.53 -27.18 32.02
C ARG A 67 43.99 -26.38 30.83
N VAL A 68 44.78 -26.19 29.79
CA VAL A 68 44.30 -25.61 28.52
C VAL A 68 43.40 -26.63 27.83
N LYS A 69 42.13 -26.27 27.64
CA LYS A 69 41.14 -27.08 26.92
C LYS A 69 41.35 -26.92 25.42
N ILE A 70 41.33 -28.03 24.68
CA ILE A 70 41.61 -28.04 23.23
C ILE A 70 40.45 -28.72 22.51
N GLY A 71 39.95 -28.06 21.45
CA GLY A 71 38.73 -28.47 20.75
C GLY A 71 38.78 -28.24 19.23
N VAL A 72 37.83 -28.85 18.52
CA VAL A 72 37.61 -28.63 17.08
C VAL A 72 36.33 -27.84 16.86
N ILE A 73 36.36 -26.86 15.94
CA ILE A 73 35.19 -26.08 15.52
C ILE A 73 34.42 -26.84 14.42
N ASN A 74 33.14 -27.15 14.65
CA ASN A 74 32.31 -27.91 13.70
C ASN A 74 31.64 -27.04 12.59
N TRP A 75 31.52 -25.72 12.81
CA TRP A 75 30.81 -24.80 11.89
C TRP A 75 31.55 -24.55 10.56
N ALA A 76 30.82 -24.07 9.54
CA ALA A 76 31.36 -23.78 8.21
C ALA A 76 31.88 -22.33 8.06
N VAL A 77 33.17 -22.19 7.71
CA VAL A 77 33.76 -20.94 7.19
C VAL A 77 33.94 -21.08 5.68
N ASP A 78 33.31 -20.19 4.87
CA ASP A 78 33.38 -20.25 3.40
C ASP A 78 34.74 -19.74 2.89
N TYR A 79 35.75 -20.61 2.89
CA TYR A 79 37.14 -20.31 2.51
C TYR A 79 37.31 -20.06 0.99
N ARG A 80 36.94 -18.87 0.53
CA ARG A 80 37.26 -18.41 -0.84
C ARG A 80 38.65 -17.80 -0.92
N ARG A 81 39.53 -18.46 -1.68
CA ARG A 81 40.91 -18.03 -1.94
C ARG A 81 40.92 -16.88 -2.97
N VAL A 82 41.08 -15.64 -2.50
CA VAL A 82 41.25 -14.46 -3.35
C VAL A 82 42.55 -13.74 -2.97
N GLU A 83 43.38 -13.48 -3.99
CA GLU A 83 44.56 -12.61 -4.05
C GLU A 83 45.14 -12.14 -2.70
N GLY A 84 46.03 -12.95 -2.12
CA GLY A 84 47.03 -12.50 -1.15
C GLY A 84 46.58 -12.21 0.29
N SER A 85 45.27 -12.27 0.61
CA SER A 85 44.80 -12.05 1.99
C SER A 85 43.96 -13.20 2.53
N PHE A 86 44.49 -13.89 3.54
CA PHE A 86 43.71 -14.79 4.37
C PHE A 86 42.66 -13.99 5.15
N ARG A 87 41.42 -14.49 5.19
CA ARG A 87 40.37 -13.99 6.07
C ARG A 87 39.93 -15.10 7.01
N GLU A 88 40.41 -15.06 8.24
CA GLU A 88 39.69 -15.70 9.34
C GLU A 88 38.33 -15.02 9.52
N PHE A 89 37.31 -15.83 9.78
CA PHE A 89 35.98 -15.40 10.17
C PHE A 89 35.51 -16.28 11.31
N VAL A 90 35.19 -15.68 12.46
CA VAL A 90 34.54 -16.34 13.59
C VAL A 90 33.27 -15.57 13.90
N LYS A 91 32.13 -16.28 13.95
CA LYS A 91 30.81 -15.73 14.22
C LYS A 91 30.56 -15.73 15.74
N TYR A 92 29.99 -14.66 16.28
CA TYR A 92 29.65 -14.54 17.70
C TYR A 92 28.40 -15.34 18.02
N ASP A 93 28.64 -16.61 18.30
CA ASP A 93 27.97 -17.34 19.35
C ASP A 93 29.07 -18.08 20.12
N LEU A 94 28.99 -18.19 21.45
CA LEU A 94 29.76 -19.25 22.15
C LEU A 94 29.06 -20.62 22.03
N ASP A 95 27.87 -20.61 21.41
CA ASP A 95 27.23 -21.69 20.66
C ASP A 95 27.92 -21.97 19.29
N ILE A 96 29.19 -21.53 19.10
CA ILE A 96 30.08 -22.27 18.19
C ILE A 96 30.16 -23.68 18.76
N ASP A 97 29.68 -24.65 17.99
CA ASP A 97 29.79 -26.07 18.29
C ASP A 97 31.29 -26.50 18.30
N VAL A 98 31.93 -26.31 19.45
CA VAL A 98 33.32 -26.70 19.73
C VAL A 98 33.31 -28.03 20.48
N THR A 99 33.74 -29.08 19.80
CA THR A 99 33.97 -30.37 20.46
C THR A 99 35.33 -30.32 21.15
N PHE A 100 35.36 -30.04 22.46
CA PHE A 100 36.58 -30.17 23.29
C PHE A 100 36.93 -31.65 23.50
N PHE A 101 38.20 -31.99 23.30
CA PHE A 101 38.68 -33.39 23.20
C PHE A 101 39.96 -33.70 23.98
N ALA A 102 40.65 -32.67 24.51
CA ALA A 102 41.86 -32.81 25.31
C ALA A 102 42.06 -31.63 26.27
N GLU A 103 42.90 -31.85 27.28
CA GLU A 103 43.32 -30.87 28.28
C GLU A 103 44.84 -31.02 28.52
N THR A 104 45.58 -29.94 28.72
CA THR A 104 47.05 -30.01 28.92
C THR A 104 47.45 -30.43 30.34
N ASN A 105 48.49 -31.26 30.42
CA ASN A 105 49.12 -31.66 31.68
C ASN A 105 50.07 -30.58 32.24
N ALA A 106 50.68 -30.85 33.41
CA ALA A 106 51.59 -29.92 34.10
C ALA A 106 52.90 -29.59 33.35
N SER A 107 53.22 -30.29 32.25
CA SER A 107 54.31 -29.92 31.33
C SER A 107 53.81 -29.24 30.04
N GLY A 108 52.53 -28.83 30.02
CA GLY A 108 51.89 -28.13 28.90
C GLY A 108 51.61 -29.03 27.70
N LEU A 109 51.82 -30.34 27.83
CA LEU A 109 51.67 -31.31 26.77
C LEU A 109 50.26 -31.89 26.76
N PHE A 110 49.76 -32.14 25.56
CA PHE A 110 48.50 -32.85 25.32
C PHE A 110 48.70 -33.93 24.25
N GLU A 111 47.91 -34.99 24.36
CA GLU A 111 47.93 -36.14 23.46
C GLU A 111 46.55 -36.80 23.49
N THR A 112 45.98 -37.09 22.33
CA THR A 112 44.62 -37.64 22.19
C THR A 112 44.43 -38.34 20.83
N TYR A 113 43.35 -39.09 20.71
CA TYR A 113 42.96 -39.83 19.51
C TYR A 113 41.53 -39.45 19.11
N ILE A 114 41.39 -38.69 18.03
CA ILE A 114 40.12 -38.10 17.58
C ILE A 114 39.53 -38.96 16.47
N SER A 115 38.25 -39.36 16.56
CA SER A 115 37.61 -40.09 15.45
C SER A 115 37.44 -39.19 14.22
N ARG A 116 37.68 -39.75 13.03
CA ARG A 116 37.39 -39.10 11.74
C ARG A 116 35.90 -38.88 11.48
N ASP A 117 35.02 -39.50 12.26
CA ASP A 117 33.55 -39.42 12.09
C ASP A 117 32.96 -38.06 12.51
N LEU A 118 33.76 -37.17 13.13
CA LEU A 118 33.33 -35.84 13.58
C LEU A 118 33.01 -34.90 12.38
N PRO A 119 31.94 -34.08 12.45
CA PRO A 119 31.50 -33.23 11.33
C PRO A 119 32.58 -32.33 10.73
N ALA A 120 33.50 -31.82 11.56
CA ALA A 120 34.60 -30.97 11.12
C ALA A 120 35.55 -31.65 10.11
N PHE A 121 35.81 -32.95 10.24
CA PHE A 121 36.78 -33.67 9.42
C PHE A 121 36.25 -34.08 8.03
N SER A 122 34.95 -33.83 7.77
CA SER A 122 34.30 -34.06 6.46
C SER A 122 34.68 -33.06 5.34
N ARG A 123 35.51 -32.06 5.64
CA ARG A 123 35.86 -30.93 4.75
C ARG A 123 37.36 -30.91 4.47
N GLU A 124 37.83 -30.06 3.54
CA GLU A 124 39.26 -30.00 3.16
C GLU A 124 40.19 -29.35 4.20
N THR A 125 39.62 -28.67 5.20
CA THR A 125 40.35 -28.01 6.30
C THR A 125 39.61 -28.15 7.62
N VAL A 126 40.38 -28.20 8.71
CA VAL A 126 39.94 -28.32 10.11
C VAL A 126 40.60 -27.21 10.92
N ILE A 127 39.87 -26.63 11.88
CA ILE A 127 40.37 -25.59 12.79
C ILE A 127 40.40 -26.15 14.20
N PHE A 128 41.60 -26.22 14.78
CA PHE A 128 41.83 -26.54 16.18
C PHE A 128 41.91 -25.26 17.01
N LEU A 129 41.24 -25.23 18.16
CA LEU A 129 41.17 -24.12 19.10
C LEU A 129 41.82 -24.53 20.42
N ALA A 130 42.69 -23.67 20.96
CA ALA A 130 43.16 -23.74 22.34
C ALA A 130 42.51 -22.62 23.17
N TYR A 131 41.93 -23.00 24.31
CA TYR A 131 41.18 -22.13 25.21
C TYR A 131 41.58 -22.40 26.66
N TYR A 132 41.86 -21.35 27.42
CA TYR A 132 42.09 -21.42 28.86
C TYR A 132 41.38 -20.25 29.53
N ASP A 133 40.71 -20.55 30.63
CA ASP A 133 40.00 -19.61 31.48
C ASP A 133 40.08 -20.13 32.92
N ASN A 134 40.16 -19.24 33.90
CA ASN A 134 40.31 -19.60 35.31
C ASN A 134 39.09 -19.12 36.09
N GLU A 135 38.36 -20.05 36.70
CA GLU A 135 37.04 -19.82 37.31
C GLU A 135 37.06 -18.87 38.54
N THR A 136 38.24 -18.38 38.95
CA THR A 136 38.41 -17.38 40.02
C THR A 136 38.50 -15.93 39.51
N THR A 137 38.66 -15.71 38.20
CA THR A 137 38.90 -14.40 37.57
C THR A 137 37.65 -13.93 36.81
N PRO A 138 37.33 -12.62 36.78
CA PRO A 138 36.07 -12.14 36.17
C PRO A 138 36.11 -12.09 34.64
N GLY A 139 37.28 -12.20 34.02
CA GLY A 139 37.46 -12.32 32.58
C GLY A 139 38.60 -13.28 32.24
N ILE A 140 38.64 -13.74 31.00
CA ILE A 140 39.58 -14.74 30.49
C ILE A 140 41.05 -14.33 30.70
N ASP A 141 41.81 -15.22 31.34
CA ASP A 141 43.24 -15.08 31.61
C ASP A 141 44.17 -15.27 30.39
N TYR A 142 43.71 -15.89 29.29
CA TYR A 142 44.52 -16.15 28.09
C TYR A 142 43.72 -16.06 26.77
N VAL A 143 44.20 -15.27 25.81
CA VAL A 143 43.52 -15.05 24.53
C VAL A 143 43.48 -16.35 23.69
N PRO A 144 42.30 -16.84 23.26
CA PRO A 144 42.21 -18.09 22.48
C PRO A 144 42.94 -18.03 21.14
N SER A 145 43.63 -19.13 20.80
CA SER A 145 44.43 -19.28 19.58
C SER A 145 43.92 -20.42 18.69
N CYS A 146 43.95 -20.19 17.38
CA CYS A 146 43.43 -21.09 16.34
C CYS A 146 44.57 -21.56 15.40
N ILE A 147 44.59 -22.86 15.10
CA ILE A 147 45.49 -23.44 14.09
C ILE A 147 44.65 -24.17 13.03
N VAL A 148 44.91 -23.88 11.75
CA VAL A 148 44.22 -24.50 10.61
C VAL A 148 45.10 -25.59 9.99
N ALA A 149 44.55 -26.80 9.88
CA ALA A 149 45.16 -27.94 9.19
C ALA A 149 44.34 -28.33 7.94
N SER A 150 44.95 -29.00 6.96
CA SER A 150 44.22 -29.58 5.82
C SER A 150 44.06 -31.08 5.98
N THR A 151 42.84 -31.58 5.76
CA THR A 151 42.45 -32.97 6.09
C THR A 151 43.06 -34.05 5.23
N ARG A 152 43.67 -33.68 4.09
CA ARG A 152 44.15 -34.63 3.08
C ARG A 152 45.32 -35.51 3.56
N ASP A 153 46.03 -35.10 4.62
CA ASP A 153 47.26 -35.75 5.10
C ASP A 153 47.26 -36.13 6.60
N LEU A 154 46.13 -36.03 7.33
CA LEU A 154 46.11 -36.34 8.79
C LEU A 154 46.13 -37.84 9.11
N LEU A 155 47.31 -38.33 9.49
CA LEU A 155 47.51 -39.53 10.31
C LEU A 155 47.96 -39.13 11.72
N GLU A 156 49.06 -38.37 11.80
CA GLU A 156 49.55 -37.69 13.00
C GLU A 156 49.47 -36.17 12.81
N CYS A 157 49.09 -35.42 13.85
CA CYS A 157 49.06 -33.96 13.81
C CYS A 157 49.74 -33.38 15.06
N ARG A 158 50.99 -32.94 14.89
CA ARG A 158 51.72 -32.17 15.92
C ARG A 158 51.28 -30.71 15.89
N LEU A 159 50.51 -30.30 16.89
CA LEU A 159 50.09 -28.91 17.09
C LEU A 159 51.01 -28.20 18.09
N THR A 160 51.06 -26.87 18.03
CA THR A 160 51.87 -26.05 18.94
C THR A 160 51.18 -24.70 19.10
N PHE A 161 50.49 -24.52 20.22
CA PHE A 161 49.83 -23.27 20.53
C PHE A 161 50.74 -22.41 21.40
N SER A 162 50.86 -21.14 21.04
CA SER A 162 51.24 -20.10 21.99
C SER A 162 49.96 -19.40 22.43
N LEU A 163 49.83 -19.08 23.71
CA LEU A 163 48.75 -18.23 24.21
C LEU A 163 49.37 -16.94 24.77
N LEU A 164 48.71 -15.82 24.52
CA LEU A 164 49.02 -14.54 25.17
C LEU A 164 48.17 -14.42 26.43
N PRO A 165 48.70 -13.92 27.56
CA PRO A 165 47.90 -13.42 28.66
C PRO A 165 46.76 -12.54 28.16
N GLY A 166 45.57 -12.76 28.70
CA GLY A 166 44.31 -12.25 28.19
C GLY A 166 43.57 -11.35 29.18
N ALA A 167 42.65 -10.58 28.62
CA ALA A 167 41.67 -9.74 29.29
C ALA A 167 40.38 -9.72 28.45
N THR A 168 39.27 -9.36 29.08
CA THR A 168 37.92 -9.40 28.50
C THR A 168 37.32 -8.01 28.34
N ILE A 169 36.81 -7.71 27.14
CA ILE A 169 36.14 -6.44 26.83
C ILE A 169 34.68 -6.73 26.46
N ILE A 170 33.73 -6.23 27.24
CA ILE A 170 32.30 -6.32 26.95
C ILE A 170 31.85 -5.04 26.24
N LEU A 171 31.25 -5.17 25.04
CA LEU A 171 30.68 -4.04 24.31
C LEU A 171 29.18 -3.88 24.59
N VAL A 172 28.78 -2.71 25.10
CA VAL A 172 27.37 -2.36 25.32
C VAL A 172 26.96 -1.24 24.36
N ASP A 173 25.80 -1.41 23.72
CA ASP A 173 25.14 -0.38 22.89
C ASP A 173 23.64 -0.62 23.01
N VAL A 174 22.95 0.25 23.76
CA VAL A 174 21.51 0.19 24.09
C VAL A 174 20.97 1.62 24.31
N PRO A 175 19.80 2.00 23.76
CA PRO A 175 19.07 1.32 22.69
C PRO A 175 19.74 1.56 21.33
N LEU A 176 19.47 0.69 20.36
CA LEU A 176 19.92 0.81 18.97
C LEU A 176 19.48 2.15 18.36
N ILE A 177 20.33 2.75 17.51
CA ILE A 177 20.00 4.02 16.83
C ILE A 177 19.22 3.77 15.54
N TYR A 178 19.49 2.66 14.83
CA TYR A 178 18.82 2.32 13.57
C TYR A 178 18.22 0.89 13.64
N PRO A 179 17.00 0.66 13.12
CA PRO A 179 16.34 -0.65 13.22
C PRO A 179 16.85 -1.70 12.22
N ASN A 180 17.54 -1.27 11.16
CA ASN A 180 17.94 -2.12 10.03
C ASN A 180 19.38 -2.68 10.16
N GLU A 181 19.98 -2.61 11.35
CA GLU A 181 21.33 -3.12 11.59
C GLU A 181 21.30 -4.61 11.96
N GLU A 182 21.65 -5.47 11.02
CA GLU A 182 21.79 -6.91 11.31
C GLU A 182 23.00 -7.21 12.21
N GLY A 183 24.11 -6.47 12.08
CA GLY A 183 25.33 -6.74 12.85
C GLY A 183 26.52 -5.80 12.65
N PHE A 184 27.65 -6.23 13.21
CA PHE A 184 28.91 -5.50 13.25
C PHE A 184 30.11 -6.46 13.17
N LEU A 185 31.25 -5.96 12.68
CA LEU A 185 32.55 -6.64 12.67
C LEU A 185 33.53 -5.81 13.51
N CYS A 186 33.89 -6.31 14.68
CA CYS A 186 35.06 -5.82 15.40
C CYS A 186 36.34 -6.44 14.82
N THR A 187 37.40 -5.65 14.73
CA THR A 187 38.76 -6.07 14.40
C THR A 187 39.68 -5.53 15.49
N LEU A 188 40.35 -6.42 16.22
CA LEU A 188 41.37 -6.02 17.19
C LEU A 188 42.67 -5.64 16.48
N ILE A 189 43.36 -4.63 16.99
CA ILE A 189 44.63 -4.13 16.47
C ILE A 189 45.55 -3.89 17.68
N ASP A 190 46.55 -4.74 17.88
CA ASP A 190 47.55 -4.55 18.93
C ASP A 190 48.76 -3.75 18.42
N GLU A 191 49.45 -3.05 19.34
CA GLU A 191 50.62 -2.20 19.08
C GLU A 191 51.71 -2.91 18.24
N ARG A 192 51.84 -4.24 18.36
CA ARG A 192 53.00 -5.01 17.88
C ARG A 192 52.65 -6.08 16.84
N ASN A 193 51.38 -6.19 16.42
CA ASN A 193 50.84 -7.27 15.57
C ASN A 193 51.07 -8.70 16.10
N LEU A 194 51.33 -8.87 17.40
CA LEU A 194 51.65 -10.15 18.04
C LEU A 194 50.48 -11.14 17.97
N LEU A 195 49.24 -10.66 18.01
CA LEU A 195 48.05 -11.50 17.90
C LEU A 195 48.06 -12.32 16.61
N ARG A 196 48.52 -11.70 15.50
CA ARG A 196 48.66 -12.34 14.20
C ARG A 196 49.85 -13.30 14.12
N THR A 197 50.88 -13.08 14.94
CA THR A 197 52.01 -14.03 15.10
C THR A 197 51.61 -15.26 15.91
N VAL A 198 50.68 -15.11 16.85
CA VAL A 198 50.25 -16.13 17.83
C VAL A 198 49.02 -16.93 17.35
N GLY A 199 48.42 -16.57 16.22
CA GLY A 199 47.20 -17.23 15.70
C GLY A 199 45.94 -16.90 16.50
N ALA A 200 45.95 -15.82 17.27
CA ALA A 200 44.84 -15.39 18.10
C ALA A 200 43.69 -14.84 17.23
N ILE A 201 42.44 -15.00 17.71
CA ILE A 201 41.27 -14.51 16.98
C ILE A 201 41.27 -12.97 16.96
N THR A 202 41.54 -12.37 15.78
CA THR A 202 41.61 -10.91 15.60
C THR A 202 40.32 -10.28 15.05
N ARG A 203 39.37 -11.10 14.56
CA ARG A 203 38.13 -10.66 13.92
C ARG A 203 36.91 -11.31 14.52
N PHE A 204 35.89 -10.48 14.70
CA PHE A 204 34.82 -10.72 15.65
C PHE A 204 33.49 -10.21 15.07
N TYR A 205 32.69 -11.10 14.48
CA TYR A 205 31.42 -10.78 13.82
C TYR A 205 30.25 -11.00 14.78
N GLY A 206 29.46 -9.98 15.11
CA GLY A 206 28.28 -10.11 15.98
C GLY A 206 27.00 -9.55 15.37
N SER A 207 25.85 -10.08 15.79
CA SER A 207 24.54 -9.46 15.54
C SER A 207 24.13 -8.60 16.73
N TRP A 208 23.46 -7.49 16.47
CA TRP A 208 22.96 -6.58 17.52
C TRP A 208 21.85 -7.19 18.39
N HIS A 209 21.26 -8.31 17.95
CA HIS A 209 20.21 -9.06 18.65
C HIS A 209 20.71 -9.95 19.80
N ASN A 210 22.02 -10.25 19.90
CA ASN A 210 22.55 -11.18 20.89
C ASN A 210 22.87 -10.48 22.24
N ARG A 211 22.66 -11.18 23.37
CA ARG A 211 22.63 -10.59 24.73
C ARG A 211 24.01 -10.16 25.28
N THR A 212 25.11 -10.78 24.84
CA THR A 212 26.47 -10.49 25.35
C THR A 212 27.48 -10.39 24.21
N ARG A 213 28.28 -9.31 24.19
CA ARG A 213 29.25 -9.02 23.11
C ARG A 213 30.67 -8.99 23.69
N VAL A 214 31.28 -10.17 23.76
CA VAL A 214 32.53 -10.41 24.50
C VAL A 214 33.73 -10.48 23.54
N ILE A 215 34.64 -9.51 23.63
CA ILE A 215 35.90 -9.43 22.89
C ILE A 215 37.06 -9.87 23.77
N PHE A 216 37.91 -10.75 23.26
CA PHE A 216 39.16 -11.13 23.92
C PHE A 216 40.31 -10.22 23.45
N ALA A 217 41.11 -9.73 24.39
CA ALA A 217 42.21 -8.81 24.15
C ALA A 217 43.46 -9.24 24.94
N PRO A 218 44.69 -8.99 24.45
CA PRO A 218 45.89 -9.35 25.17
C PRO A 218 46.15 -8.38 26.35
N ALA A 219 46.47 -8.95 27.51
CA ALA A 219 46.89 -8.21 28.70
C ALA A 219 48.35 -7.73 28.60
N GLY A 220 48.68 -6.65 29.31
CA GLY A 220 50.02 -6.05 29.33
C GLY A 220 50.50 -5.44 28.00
N LEU A 221 49.66 -5.45 26.96
CA LEU A 221 49.94 -4.90 25.63
C LEU A 221 48.96 -3.78 25.28
N GLY A 222 49.41 -2.87 24.41
CA GLY A 222 48.56 -1.81 23.89
C GLY A 222 47.57 -2.32 22.84
N VAL A 223 46.28 -2.15 23.08
CA VAL A 223 45.18 -2.63 22.23
C VAL A 223 44.32 -1.48 21.69
N ARG A 224 43.90 -1.59 20.43
CA ARG A 224 42.79 -0.81 19.83
C ARG A 224 41.75 -1.74 19.24
N ILE A 225 40.49 -1.31 19.25
CA ILE A 225 39.38 -2.01 18.59
C ILE A 225 38.90 -1.13 17.43
N ARG A 226 38.92 -1.64 16.20
CA ARG A 226 38.21 -1.02 15.07
C ARG A 226 36.88 -1.72 14.88
N ILE A 227 35.78 -1.01 15.06
CA ILE A 227 34.42 -1.52 14.85
C ILE A 227 33.97 -1.11 13.46
N PHE A 228 33.43 -2.04 12.68
CA PHE A 228 32.73 -1.81 11.42
C PHE A 228 31.25 -2.17 11.58
N ILE A 229 30.34 -1.39 11.01
CA ILE A 229 28.90 -1.67 11.01
C ILE A 229 28.39 -1.76 9.56
N TRP A 230 27.36 -2.57 9.31
CA TRP A 230 26.64 -2.61 8.03
C TRP A 230 25.13 -2.52 8.23
N GLU A 231 24.47 -1.93 7.24
CA GLU A 231 23.02 -1.91 7.05
C GLU A 231 22.69 -2.77 5.81
N GLU A 232 21.53 -3.44 5.77
CA GLU A 232 21.20 -4.41 4.70
C GLU A 232 20.69 -3.77 3.38
N GLU A 233 20.31 -2.48 3.40
CA GLU A 233 19.49 -1.91 2.32
C GLU A 233 20.29 -1.57 1.04
N ARG A 234 19.69 -1.83 -0.12
CA ARG A 234 20.42 -2.34 -1.31
C ARG A 234 21.37 -1.39 -2.05
N ASP A 235 21.27 -0.07 -1.86
CA ASP A 235 22.13 0.90 -2.56
C ASP A 235 22.98 1.80 -1.63
N VAL A 236 22.58 1.99 -0.36
CA VAL A 236 23.32 2.84 0.58
C VAL A 236 24.35 1.99 1.35
N ARG A 237 25.53 1.78 0.74
CA ARG A 237 26.67 1.11 1.40
C ARG A 237 27.36 2.00 2.45
N GLY A 238 26.62 2.41 3.47
CA GLY A 238 27.14 3.05 4.68
C GLY A 238 28.09 2.10 5.42
N ARG A 239 29.40 2.30 5.24
CA ARG A 239 30.45 1.53 5.93
C ARG A 239 31.02 2.36 7.08
N PHE A 240 30.29 2.45 8.17
CA PHE A 240 30.78 3.13 9.37
C PHE A 240 31.95 2.35 9.95
N SER A 241 33.05 3.05 10.26
CA SER A 241 34.15 2.45 11.01
C SER A 241 34.85 3.43 11.95
N PHE A 242 34.87 3.12 13.24
CA PHE A 242 35.50 3.94 14.27
C PHE A 242 36.48 3.12 15.11
N ILE A 243 37.36 3.80 15.86
CA ILE A 243 38.44 3.18 16.64
C ILE A 243 38.31 3.53 18.13
N LEU A 244 38.52 2.53 18.99
CA LEU A 244 38.55 2.62 20.44
C LEU A 244 39.95 2.26 20.95
N PRO A 245 40.59 3.05 21.82
CA PRO A 245 40.21 4.41 22.21
C PRO A 245 40.43 5.41 21.06
N SER A 246 39.88 6.61 21.19
CA SER A 246 39.78 7.58 20.09
C SER A 246 40.98 8.55 19.99
N ASN A 247 41.78 8.68 21.05
CA ASN A 247 42.82 9.73 21.15
C ASN A 247 44.19 9.21 20.71
N ASP A 248 44.24 8.44 19.62
CA ASP A 248 45.43 7.74 19.09
C ASP A 248 46.22 6.93 20.14
N SER A 249 45.54 6.56 21.23
CA SER A 249 46.09 5.85 22.37
C SER A 249 45.79 4.35 22.27
N TYR A 250 46.23 3.60 23.28
CA TYR A 250 45.97 2.17 23.41
C TYR A 250 45.27 1.91 24.75
N LEU A 251 44.29 1.01 24.77
CA LEU A 251 43.84 0.38 26.00
C LEU A 251 44.96 -0.55 26.49
N LEU A 252 45.23 -0.53 27.78
CA LEU A 252 46.20 -1.39 28.44
C LEU A 252 45.44 -2.07 29.58
N LEU A 253 45.49 -3.39 29.61
CA LEU A 253 44.62 -4.25 30.43
C LEU A 253 45.48 -5.17 31.31
N GLU A 254 45.01 -5.47 32.51
CA GLU A 254 45.62 -6.47 33.39
C GLU A 254 45.11 -7.89 33.08
N GLN A 255 45.85 -8.92 33.50
CA GLN A 255 45.49 -10.31 33.19
C GLN A 255 44.23 -10.74 33.96
N GLY A 256 43.25 -11.29 33.23
CA GLY A 256 41.94 -11.64 33.78
C GLY A 256 41.01 -10.45 34.07
N GLU A 257 41.40 -9.23 33.67
CA GLU A 257 40.57 -8.03 33.82
C GLU A 257 39.32 -8.08 32.91
N GLN A 258 38.20 -7.55 33.39
CA GLN A 258 36.96 -7.41 32.63
C GLN A 258 36.54 -5.93 32.55
N ILE A 259 36.63 -5.31 31.36
CA ILE A 259 36.21 -3.92 31.13
C ILE A 259 34.93 -3.88 30.27
N THR A 260 33.96 -3.06 30.67
CA THR A 260 32.78 -2.75 29.85
C THR A 260 32.97 -1.43 29.11
N LEU A 261 32.85 -1.44 27.78
CA LEU A 261 32.89 -0.25 26.92
C LEU A 261 31.49 0.06 26.38
N ASN A 262 30.96 1.23 26.72
CA ASN A 262 29.73 1.76 26.13
C ASN A 262 30.04 2.40 24.77
N LEU A 263 29.44 1.90 23.70
CA LEU A 263 29.59 2.43 22.34
C LEU A 263 28.75 3.68 22.08
N LYS A 264 27.63 3.82 22.81
CA LYS A 264 26.55 4.77 22.52
C LYS A 264 27.03 6.20 22.32
N GLU A 265 27.83 6.73 23.24
CA GLU A 265 28.29 8.12 23.20
C GLU A 265 29.09 8.41 21.93
N LYS A 266 30.08 7.56 21.62
CA LYS A 266 30.96 7.71 20.46
C LYS A 266 30.21 7.50 19.15
N ARG A 267 29.25 6.58 19.15
CA ARG A 267 28.33 6.35 18.03
C ARG A 267 27.48 7.59 17.76
N LEU A 268 26.87 8.19 18.78
CA LEU A 268 26.11 9.44 18.67
C LEU A 268 26.97 10.63 18.17
N TYR A 269 28.24 10.73 18.59
CA TYR A 269 29.16 11.72 18.03
C TYR A 269 29.47 11.44 16.56
N LEU A 270 29.73 10.19 16.16
CA LEU A 270 29.93 9.82 14.77
C LEU A 270 28.69 10.16 13.91
N ASP A 271 27.49 9.86 14.42
CA ASP A 271 26.25 10.14 13.71
C ASP A 271 25.99 11.65 13.55
N ALA A 272 26.25 12.45 14.59
CA ALA A 272 26.04 13.91 14.56
C ALA A 272 27.11 14.70 13.76
N TYR A 273 28.29 14.13 13.54
CA TYR A 273 29.41 14.83 12.89
C TYR A 273 29.89 14.21 11.57
N GLU A 274 29.54 12.95 11.26
CA GLU A 274 29.87 12.30 9.98
C GLU A 274 28.62 11.72 9.27
N THR A 275 27.85 10.84 9.92
CA THR A 275 26.74 10.10 9.25
C THR A 275 25.65 11.03 8.70
N ILE A 276 24.98 11.78 9.58
CA ILE A 276 23.85 12.63 9.20
C ILE A 276 24.31 13.78 8.29
N PRO A 277 25.46 14.47 8.54
CA PRO A 277 26.03 15.41 7.58
C PRO A 277 26.24 14.81 6.18
N GLY A 278 26.84 13.63 6.04
CA GLY A 278 27.10 13.01 4.73
C GLY A 278 25.83 12.61 3.97
N ILE A 279 24.80 12.12 4.66
CA ILE A 279 23.48 11.86 4.07
C ILE A 279 22.83 13.18 3.62
N LEU A 280 22.96 14.24 4.43
CA LEU A 280 22.38 15.55 4.20
C LEU A 280 23.04 16.30 3.03
N GLU A 281 24.35 16.20 2.85
CA GLU A 281 25.07 16.72 1.68
C GLU A 281 24.67 15.99 0.40
N ARG A 282 24.67 14.65 0.40
CA ARG A 282 24.19 13.85 -0.74
C ARG A 282 22.75 14.17 -1.13
N ASN A 283 21.86 14.35 -0.14
CA ASN A 283 20.47 14.74 -0.39
C ASN A 283 20.36 16.17 -0.95
N LYS A 284 21.25 17.11 -0.57
CA LYS A 284 21.34 18.43 -1.21
C LYS A 284 21.76 18.31 -2.68
N GLU A 285 22.83 17.57 -2.99
CA GLU A 285 23.29 17.35 -4.37
C GLU A 285 22.18 16.74 -5.24
N MET A 286 21.50 15.69 -4.76
CA MET A 286 20.38 15.07 -5.46
C MET A 286 19.19 16.05 -5.63
N ALA A 287 18.89 16.86 -4.61
CA ALA A 287 17.84 17.88 -4.72
C ALA A 287 18.22 19.04 -5.64
N GLU A 288 19.50 19.35 -5.83
CA GLU A 288 19.99 20.28 -6.87
C GLU A 288 19.85 19.69 -8.27
N ILE A 289 20.19 18.42 -8.47
CA ILE A 289 20.01 17.68 -9.74
C ILE A 289 18.52 17.61 -10.14
N VAL A 290 17.62 17.35 -9.19
CA VAL A 290 16.15 17.37 -9.39
C VAL A 290 15.61 18.82 -9.52
N GLY A 291 16.40 19.81 -9.09
CA GLY A 291 16.18 21.23 -9.37
C GLY A 291 14.96 21.81 -8.66
N VAL A 292 13.92 22.12 -9.44
CA VAL A 292 12.71 22.85 -8.99
C VAL A 292 11.65 21.92 -8.40
N LEU A 293 11.57 20.65 -8.83
CA LEU A 293 10.56 19.71 -8.31
C LEU A 293 10.80 19.40 -6.82
N ALA A 294 12.07 19.37 -6.41
CA ALA A 294 12.53 19.08 -5.05
C ALA A 294 12.39 20.26 -4.07
N ALA A 295 11.53 21.25 -4.34
CA ALA A 295 11.35 22.40 -3.44
C ALA A 295 10.79 21.98 -2.07
N TYR A 296 9.94 20.97 -2.03
CA TYR A 296 9.37 20.40 -0.80
C TYR A 296 10.44 19.58 -0.02
N GLU A 297 11.21 18.76 -0.74
CA GLU A 297 12.32 17.97 -0.22
C GLU A 297 13.43 18.86 0.36
N LYS A 298 13.73 20.02 -0.27
CA LYS A 298 14.68 21.03 0.26
C LYS A 298 14.21 21.64 1.59
N PHE A 299 12.90 21.81 1.78
CA PHE A 299 12.34 22.24 3.06
C PHE A 299 12.50 21.15 4.14
N LYS A 300 12.25 19.87 3.81
CA LYS A 300 12.54 18.73 4.73
C LYS A 300 14.03 18.60 5.07
N ILE A 301 14.94 18.85 4.11
CA ILE A 301 16.39 18.91 4.36
C ILE A 301 16.69 20.01 5.39
N SER A 302 16.11 21.21 5.27
CA SER A 302 16.38 22.30 6.22
C SER A 302 15.77 22.07 7.61
N ILE A 303 14.63 21.37 7.72
CA ILE A 303 14.17 20.83 9.01
C ILE A 303 15.23 19.89 9.59
N SER A 304 15.79 18.99 8.78
CA SER A 304 16.81 18.01 9.18
C SER A 304 18.12 18.68 9.65
N GLU A 305 18.51 19.82 9.07
CA GLU A 305 19.59 20.69 9.56
C GLU A 305 19.29 21.22 10.97
N GLY A 306 18.06 21.70 11.21
CA GLY A 306 17.63 22.17 12.53
C GLY A 306 17.61 21.07 13.59
N LEU A 307 17.15 19.86 13.24
CA LEU A 307 17.19 18.69 14.12
C LEU A 307 18.65 18.29 14.45
N LEU A 308 19.54 18.35 13.46
CA LEU A 308 20.96 18.04 13.61
C LEU A 308 21.71 19.02 14.53
N GLU A 309 21.49 20.32 14.40
CA GLU A 309 22.09 21.31 15.31
C GLU A 309 21.52 21.20 16.73
N ASN A 310 20.21 20.94 16.88
CA ASN A 310 19.62 20.62 18.19
C ASN A 310 20.31 19.39 18.82
N ALA A 311 20.51 18.31 18.06
CA ALA A 311 21.23 17.13 18.53
C ALA A 311 22.67 17.45 18.97
N LYS A 312 23.44 18.19 18.17
CA LYS A 312 24.81 18.62 18.53
C LYS A 312 24.84 19.42 19.84
N THR A 313 23.90 20.36 20.04
CA THR A 313 23.84 21.15 21.28
C THR A 313 23.48 20.30 22.50
N LEU A 314 22.71 19.22 22.34
CA LEU A 314 22.36 18.29 23.41
C LEU A 314 23.50 17.32 23.73
N LEU A 315 24.28 16.86 22.74
CA LEU A 315 25.52 16.11 22.96
C LEU A 315 26.57 16.93 23.71
N GLN A 316 26.68 18.24 23.42
CA GLN A 316 27.56 19.15 24.17
C GLN A 316 27.10 19.41 25.61
N ARG A 317 25.82 19.12 25.92
CA ARG A 317 25.23 19.23 27.27
C ARG A 317 25.14 17.88 28.01
N GLY A 318 25.45 16.77 27.35
CA GLY A 318 25.32 15.42 27.90
C GLY A 318 23.91 14.79 27.88
N ASP A 319 22.90 15.41 27.22
CA ASP A 319 21.61 14.72 26.98
C ASP A 319 21.72 13.82 25.74
N TYR A 320 22.43 12.71 25.89
CA TYR A 320 22.59 11.68 24.87
C TYR A 320 21.24 11.08 24.43
N ILE A 321 20.21 11.13 25.28
CA ILE A 321 18.89 10.54 25.02
C ILE A 321 18.06 11.48 24.13
N GLY A 322 18.06 12.78 24.43
CA GLY A 322 17.50 13.80 23.56
C GLY A 322 18.23 13.88 22.22
N ALA A 323 19.56 13.83 22.23
CA ALA A 323 20.35 13.80 21.01
C ALA A 323 20.04 12.58 20.11
N GLN A 324 19.94 11.37 20.69
CA GLN A 324 19.59 10.17 19.94
C GLN A 324 18.23 10.31 19.24
N ALA A 325 17.21 10.82 19.94
CA ALA A 325 15.89 11.04 19.35
C ALA A 325 15.93 12.02 18.16
N TYR A 326 16.63 13.16 18.28
CA TYR A 326 16.76 14.13 17.20
C TYR A 326 17.58 13.62 16.00
N LEU A 327 18.63 12.82 16.24
CA LEU A 327 19.40 12.18 15.16
C LEU A 327 18.56 11.15 14.41
N TYR A 328 17.76 10.34 15.11
CA TYR A 328 16.87 9.37 14.48
C TYR A 328 15.73 10.04 13.70
N GLU A 329 15.11 11.10 14.25
CA GLU A 329 14.11 11.91 13.54
C GLU A 329 14.68 12.52 12.25
N SER A 330 15.93 13.01 12.29
CA SER A 330 16.66 13.53 11.13
C SER A 330 16.98 12.43 10.11
N TYR A 331 17.45 11.26 10.56
CA TYR A 331 17.72 10.10 9.71
C TYR A 331 16.47 9.64 8.94
N VAL A 332 15.33 9.43 9.63
CA VAL A 332 14.07 9.01 8.99
C VAL A 332 13.61 10.07 7.98
N THR A 333 13.66 11.35 8.34
CA THR A 333 13.28 12.46 7.45
C THR A 333 14.17 12.52 6.21
N LEU A 334 15.48 12.31 6.35
CA LEU A 334 16.42 12.28 5.23
C LEU A 334 16.27 11.03 4.36
N ARG A 335 15.89 9.87 4.91
CA ARG A 335 15.64 8.64 4.15
C ARG A 335 14.32 8.72 3.38
N ASP A 336 13.27 9.32 3.94
CA ASP A 336 12.05 9.69 3.19
C ASP A 336 12.37 10.66 2.03
N VAL A 337 13.17 11.70 2.29
CA VAL A 337 13.65 12.62 1.25
C VAL A 337 14.44 11.89 0.15
N GLU A 338 15.37 10.99 0.49
CA GLU A 338 16.14 10.23 -0.49
C GLU A 338 15.23 9.37 -1.38
N ARG A 339 14.27 8.64 -0.79
CA ARG A 339 13.29 7.86 -1.57
C ARG A 339 12.35 8.77 -2.38
N SER A 340 11.97 9.95 -1.88
CA SER A 340 11.17 10.94 -2.62
C SER A 340 11.95 11.49 -3.83
N LEU A 341 13.23 11.84 -3.67
CA LEU A 341 14.09 12.32 -4.75
C LEU A 341 14.32 11.25 -5.84
N ILE A 342 14.59 10.00 -5.45
CA ILE A 342 14.77 8.88 -6.39
C ILE A 342 13.47 8.60 -7.16
N SER A 343 12.33 8.54 -6.48
CA SER A 343 11.04 8.31 -7.14
C SER A 343 10.62 9.50 -8.01
N MET A 344 10.86 10.75 -7.59
CA MET A 344 10.67 11.94 -8.43
C MET A 344 11.53 11.90 -9.69
N PHE A 345 12.80 11.48 -9.59
CA PHE A 345 13.70 11.32 -10.74
C PHE A 345 13.12 10.31 -11.74
N GLN A 346 12.81 9.09 -11.26
CA GLN A 346 12.28 8.01 -12.09
C GLN A 346 10.93 8.38 -12.72
N ASN A 347 10.00 8.93 -11.93
CA ASN A 347 8.70 9.39 -12.41
C ASN A 347 8.83 10.56 -13.38
N SER A 348 9.82 11.45 -13.22
CA SER A 348 10.04 12.56 -14.15
C SER A 348 10.50 12.05 -15.52
N VAL A 349 11.45 11.11 -15.57
CA VAL A 349 11.90 10.48 -16.83
C VAL A 349 10.77 9.67 -17.48
N ALA A 350 10.08 8.81 -16.71
CA ALA A 350 8.99 7.97 -17.22
C ALA A 350 7.83 8.78 -17.81
N SER A 351 7.53 9.95 -17.25
CA SER A 351 6.40 10.76 -17.69
C SER A 351 6.64 11.49 -19.02
N LEU A 352 7.89 11.65 -19.47
CA LEU A 352 8.23 12.20 -20.80
C LEU A 352 7.61 11.39 -21.93
N PHE A 353 7.52 10.06 -21.77
CA PHE A 353 6.93 9.14 -22.74
C PHE A 353 5.41 9.34 -22.90
N VAL A 354 4.76 10.00 -21.93
CA VAL A 354 3.34 10.39 -22.01
C VAL A 354 3.22 11.86 -22.43
N LEU A 355 3.96 12.75 -21.76
CA LEU A 355 3.91 14.21 -21.94
C LEU A 355 4.30 14.65 -23.35
N THR A 356 5.32 14.01 -23.96
CA THR A 356 5.83 14.40 -25.29
C THR A 356 4.86 14.02 -26.41
N PRO A 357 4.38 12.76 -26.53
CA PRO A 357 3.35 12.41 -27.52
C PRO A 357 2.05 13.17 -27.30
N PHE A 358 1.65 13.40 -26.05
CA PHE A 358 0.44 14.16 -25.71
C PHE A 358 0.54 15.62 -26.17
N SER A 359 1.69 16.27 -25.98
CA SER A 359 1.97 17.61 -26.54
C SER A 359 1.90 17.62 -28.07
N GLY A 360 2.33 16.54 -28.73
CA GLY A 360 2.17 16.33 -30.18
C GLY A 360 0.70 16.21 -30.62
N VAL A 361 -0.15 15.57 -29.81
CA VAL A 361 -1.60 15.49 -30.04
C VAL A 361 -2.28 16.85 -29.83
N ILE A 362 -2.03 17.54 -28.71
CA ILE A 362 -2.63 18.86 -28.41
C ILE A 362 -2.29 19.87 -29.51
N SER A 363 -1.01 19.99 -29.86
CA SER A 363 -0.54 20.91 -30.90
C SER A 363 -1.14 20.59 -32.28
N SER A 364 -1.31 19.31 -32.61
CA SER A 364 -2.00 18.86 -33.83
C SER A 364 -3.49 19.19 -33.83
N ILE A 365 -4.19 19.08 -32.69
CA ILE A 365 -5.59 19.50 -32.55
C ILE A 365 -5.71 21.03 -32.68
N LEU A 366 -4.83 21.80 -32.03
CA LEU A 366 -4.82 23.27 -32.11
C LEU A 366 -4.51 23.77 -33.52
N GLY A 367 -3.52 23.20 -34.19
CA GLY A 367 -3.22 23.48 -35.60
C GLY A 367 -4.41 23.13 -36.52
N ALA A 368 -5.08 22.01 -36.25
CA ALA A 368 -6.30 21.61 -36.95
C ALA A 368 -7.52 22.50 -36.62
N PHE A 369 -7.61 23.09 -35.43
CA PHE A 369 -8.65 24.04 -35.02
C PHE A 369 -8.45 25.39 -35.72
N LEU A 370 -7.24 25.94 -35.72
CA LEU A 370 -6.96 27.28 -36.25
C LEU A 370 -7.08 27.37 -37.78
N TYR A 371 -6.61 26.38 -38.54
CA TYR A 371 -6.52 26.46 -40.01
C TYR A 371 -7.23 25.33 -40.78
N ARG A 372 -7.78 25.66 -41.96
CA ARG A 372 -8.42 24.68 -42.85
C ARG A 372 -7.43 23.92 -43.73
N ASP A 373 -6.37 24.56 -44.23
CA ASP A 373 -5.43 23.97 -45.19
C ASP A 373 -4.45 22.97 -44.54
N LYS A 374 -4.32 21.75 -45.09
CA LYS A 374 -3.46 20.68 -44.52
C LYS A 374 -2.01 21.13 -44.28
N ARG A 375 -1.44 21.93 -45.18
CA ARG A 375 -0.08 22.51 -45.02
C ARG A 375 -0.01 23.54 -43.87
N LYS A 376 -0.98 24.45 -43.75
CA LYS A 376 -1.01 25.45 -42.67
C LYS A 376 -1.28 24.83 -41.30
N ARG A 377 -2.14 23.80 -41.24
CA ARG A 377 -2.34 22.98 -40.02
C ARG A 377 -1.03 22.39 -39.51
N ALA A 378 -0.23 21.79 -40.41
CA ALA A 378 1.06 21.20 -40.07
C ALA A 378 2.05 22.26 -39.56
N LEU A 379 2.17 23.40 -40.26
CA LEU A 379 3.09 24.47 -39.88
C LEU A 379 2.73 25.13 -38.54
N ILE A 380 1.45 25.47 -38.30
CA ILE A 380 1.01 26.06 -37.04
C ILE A 380 1.02 25.02 -35.91
N GLY A 381 0.68 23.76 -36.19
CA GLY A 381 0.83 22.67 -35.23
C GLY A 381 2.28 22.48 -34.80
N LEU A 382 3.23 22.49 -35.75
CA LEU A 382 4.66 22.40 -35.45
C LEU A 382 5.16 23.60 -34.64
N PHE A 383 4.75 24.83 -34.98
CA PHE A 383 5.09 26.02 -34.21
C PHE A 383 4.58 25.95 -32.76
N ILE A 384 3.32 25.54 -32.56
CA ILE A 384 2.73 25.35 -31.22
C ILE A 384 3.43 24.21 -30.47
N TYR A 385 3.79 23.13 -31.16
CA TYR A 385 4.52 22.00 -30.58
C TYR A 385 5.90 22.42 -30.08
N THR A 386 6.69 23.12 -30.91
CA THR A 386 7.99 23.65 -30.51
C THR A 386 7.85 24.61 -29.34
N LEU A 387 6.86 25.51 -29.35
CA LEU A 387 6.60 26.42 -28.22
C LEU A 387 6.32 25.67 -26.90
N ILE A 388 5.47 24.65 -26.94
CA ILE A 388 5.13 23.80 -25.77
C ILE A 388 6.37 23.03 -25.29
N VAL A 389 7.09 22.37 -26.21
CA VAL A 389 8.29 21.59 -25.87
C VAL A 389 9.40 22.47 -25.33
N THR A 390 9.64 23.66 -25.89
CA THR A 390 10.63 24.62 -25.37
C THR A 390 10.24 25.12 -23.98
N ALA A 391 8.96 25.41 -23.72
CA ALA A 391 8.52 25.76 -22.37
C ALA A 391 8.76 24.62 -21.38
N LEU A 392 8.37 23.39 -21.73
CA LEU A 392 8.57 22.21 -20.90
C LEU A 392 10.06 21.85 -20.72
N TYR A 393 10.93 22.11 -21.69
CA TYR A 393 12.38 21.86 -21.56
C TYR A 393 13.00 22.65 -20.41
N TYR A 394 12.51 23.87 -20.15
CA TYR A 394 12.98 24.70 -19.03
C TYR A 394 12.22 24.48 -17.73
N THR A 395 10.93 24.11 -17.77
CA THR A 395 10.11 23.95 -16.55
C THR A 395 10.02 22.52 -16.02
N TYR A 396 10.43 21.52 -16.80
CA TYR A 396 10.29 20.10 -16.48
C TYR A 396 11.63 19.34 -16.60
N PRO A 397 12.30 19.00 -15.48
CA PRO A 397 13.70 18.57 -15.51
C PRO A 397 13.94 17.24 -16.23
N GLY A 398 12.94 16.38 -16.39
CA GLY A 398 13.06 15.13 -17.14
C GLY A 398 13.71 15.30 -18.53
N TYR A 399 13.46 16.43 -19.22
CA TYR A 399 14.08 16.72 -20.52
C TYR A 399 15.60 16.90 -20.46
N MET A 400 16.16 17.26 -19.30
CA MET A 400 17.59 17.23 -19.02
C MET A 400 18.02 15.85 -18.49
N LEU A 401 17.28 15.26 -17.54
CA LEU A 401 17.63 13.98 -16.91
C LEU A 401 17.74 12.83 -17.92
N ILE A 402 16.90 12.80 -18.96
CA ILE A 402 16.96 11.77 -20.03
C ILE A 402 18.17 11.92 -20.98
N GLN A 403 18.99 12.97 -20.81
CA GLN A 403 20.28 13.11 -21.47
C GLN A 403 21.42 12.50 -20.65
N SER A 404 21.17 12.05 -19.40
CA SER A 404 22.13 11.32 -18.59
C SER A 404 22.36 9.89 -19.12
N LYS A 405 23.60 9.39 -18.95
CA LYS A 405 24.05 8.08 -19.45
C LYS A 405 23.46 6.87 -18.74
N GLU A 406 22.70 7.08 -17.68
CA GLU A 406 22.12 5.99 -16.87
C GLU A 406 20.66 5.72 -17.26
N HIS A 407 19.97 6.71 -17.86
CA HIS A 407 18.50 6.71 -18.00
C HIS A 407 17.99 6.85 -19.44
N ASN A 408 18.88 7.03 -20.42
CA ASN A 408 18.52 7.02 -21.84
C ASN A 408 18.35 5.57 -22.34
N PRO A 409 17.19 5.18 -22.93
CA PRO A 409 16.96 3.80 -23.38
C PRO A 409 17.89 3.28 -24.49
N LEU A 410 18.70 4.16 -25.10
CA LEU A 410 19.63 3.85 -26.19
C LEU A 410 21.11 3.99 -25.77
N VAL A 411 21.41 3.98 -24.48
CA VAL A 411 22.78 4.03 -23.93
C VAL A 411 23.68 2.95 -24.53
N GLY A 412 24.91 3.33 -24.87
CA GLY A 412 25.89 2.45 -25.51
C GLY A 412 25.62 2.17 -26.98
N THR A 413 24.60 2.79 -27.58
CA THR A 413 24.32 2.70 -29.02
C THR A 413 24.71 4.00 -29.74
N ILE A 414 24.94 3.90 -31.06
CA ILE A 414 25.24 5.05 -31.93
C ILE A 414 24.08 6.08 -31.94
N LEU A 415 22.88 5.69 -31.50
CA LEU A 415 21.69 6.54 -31.45
C LEU A 415 21.47 7.24 -30.10
N GLU A 416 22.32 7.01 -29.09
CA GLU A 416 22.25 7.64 -27.75
C GLU A 416 22.01 9.17 -27.82
N PRO A 417 22.82 10.00 -28.50
CA PRO A 417 22.60 11.45 -28.59
C PRO A 417 21.41 11.85 -29.48
N LEU A 418 20.85 10.91 -30.26
CA LEU A 418 19.70 11.15 -31.13
C LEU A 418 18.36 10.75 -30.50
N PHE A 419 18.36 10.17 -29.30
CA PHE A 419 17.14 9.69 -28.65
C PHE A 419 16.09 10.79 -28.44
N LEU A 420 16.48 11.92 -27.82
CA LEU A 420 15.55 13.02 -27.57
C LEU A 420 14.97 13.64 -28.86
N PRO A 421 15.75 14.05 -29.89
CA PRO A 421 15.16 14.55 -31.12
C PRO A 421 14.32 13.49 -31.86
N LEU A 422 14.67 12.20 -31.79
CA LEU A 422 13.83 11.12 -32.33
C LEU A 422 12.47 11.06 -31.62
N LEU A 423 12.45 11.11 -30.28
CA LEU A 423 11.24 11.14 -29.47
C LEU A 423 10.37 12.37 -29.81
N LEU A 424 10.98 13.55 -29.95
CA LEU A 424 10.29 14.79 -30.32
C LEU A 424 9.65 14.69 -31.71
N ILE A 425 10.37 14.16 -32.71
CA ILE A 425 9.88 14.00 -34.08
C ILE A 425 8.77 12.95 -34.15
N ALA A 426 8.97 11.78 -33.52
CA ALA A 426 7.98 10.70 -33.48
C ALA A 426 6.67 11.14 -32.80
N SER A 427 6.77 11.89 -31.70
CA SER A 427 5.63 12.44 -30.97
C SER A 427 4.78 13.40 -31.81
N PHE A 428 5.42 14.30 -32.57
CA PHE A 428 4.70 15.20 -33.49
C PHE A 428 4.06 14.44 -34.66
N ILE A 429 4.78 13.50 -35.26
CA ILE A 429 4.26 12.66 -36.35
C ILE A 429 3.07 11.83 -35.87
N PHE A 430 3.14 11.24 -34.68
CA PHE A 430 2.05 10.48 -34.06
C PHE A 430 0.78 11.34 -33.89
N GLY A 431 0.91 12.53 -33.26
CA GLY A 431 -0.22 13.45 -33.11
C GLY A 431 -0.79 13.92 -34.45
N PHE A 432 0.07 14.21 -35.43
CA PHE A 432 -0.37 14.64 -36.76
C PHE A 432 -1.10 13.53 -37.51
N ILE A 433 -0.63 12.27 -37.42
CA ILE A 433 -1.30 11.10 -37.99
C ILE A 433 -2.65 10.88 -37.30
N LEU A 434 -2.70 10.83 -35.98
CA LEU A 434 -3.92 10.55 -35.20
C LEU A 434 -5.07 11.51 -35.57
N ILE A 435 -4.78 12.80 -35.71
CA ILE A 435 -5.78 13.83 -36.04
C ILE A 435 -6.13 13.89 -37.53
N ASN A 436 -5.22 13.52 -38.45
CA ASN A 436 -5.47 13.61 -39.90
C ASN A 436 -5.84 12.26 -40.56
N ALA A 437 -5.67 11.13 -39.87
CA ALA A 437 -6.13 9.81 -40.32
C ALA A 437 -7.64 9.77 -40.65
N PRO A 438 -8.58 10.21 -39.78
CA PRO A 438 -10.00 10.23 -40.11
C PRO A 438 -10.34 11.09 -41.34
N TYR A 439 -9.59 12.16 -41.60
CA TYR A 439 -9.75 12.99 -42.80
C TYR A 439 -9.10 12.40 -44.07
N THR A 440 -8.23 11.38 -43.94
CA THR A 440 -7.45 10.81 -45.06
C THR A 440 -7.91 9.40 -45.43
N TYR A 441 -8.43 8.63 -44.46
CA TYR A 441 -8.92 7.25 -44.61
C TYR A 441 -10.44 7.11 -44.38
N GLY A 442 -11.20 8.20 -44.54
CA GLY A 442 -12.66 8.14 -44.51
C GLY A 442 -13.18 7.25 -45.65
N GLU A 443 -13.77 6.11 -45.29
CA GLU A 443 -14.32 5.16 -46.26
C GLU A 443 -15.35 5.84 -47.18
N LYS A 444 -15.29 5.55 -48.48
CA LYS A 444 -16.39 5.85 -49.41
C LYS A 444 -17.54 4.87 -49.16
N SER A 445 -18.18 5.00 -48.00
CA SER A 445 -19.23 4.10 -47.52
C SER A 445 -20.42 4.10 -48.47
N ASP A 446 -20.87 2.89 -48.82
CA ASP A 446 -21.94 2.71 -49.80
C ASP A 446 -23.31 3.18 -49.27
N ARG A 447 -24.16 3.70 -50.16
CA ARG A 447 -25.32 4.58 -49.83
C ARG A 447 -26.46 3.96 -49.00
N ARG A 448 -26.29 2.78 -48.40
CA ARG A 448 -27.38 2.02 -47.75
C ARG A 448 -27.21 1.74 -46.25
N ALA A 449 -26.02 1.83 -45.68
CA ALA A 449 -25.83 1.75 -44.23
C ALA A 449 -24.53 2.46 -43.78
N ILE A 450 -24.67 3.53 -42.98
CA ILE A 450 -23.51 4.19 -42.36
C ILE A 450 -22.99 3.28 -41.25
N SER A 451 -21.73 2.83 -41.35
CA SER A 451 -21.10 2.04 -40.28
C SER A 451 -20.96 2.87 -39.01
N VAL A 452 -21.14 2.29 -37.82
CA VAL A 452 -21.05 3.04 -36.54
C VAL A 452 -19.70 3.77 -36.41
N ARG A 453 -18.61 3.16 -36.91
CA ARG A 453 -17.28 3.77 -36.98
C ARG A 453 -17.25 5.02 -37.87
N SER A 454 -17.83 4.98 -39.08
CA SER A 454 -17.89 6.15 -39.97
C SER A 454 -18.84 7.23 -39.45
N ALA A 455 -19.92 6.88 -38.76
CA ALA A 455 -20.80 7.84 -38.07
C ALA A 455 -20.07 8.61 -36.96
N ILE A 456 -19.24 7.92 -36.15
CA ILE A 456 -18.40 8.54 -35.11
C ILE A 456 -17.37 9.48 -35.76
N VAL A 457 -16.64 9.01 -36.79
CA VAL A 457 -15.66 9.84 -37.52
C VAL A 457 -16.29 11.09 -38.12
N ALA A 458 -17.48 10.97 -38.73
CA ALA A 458 -18.24 12.11 -39.25
C ALA A 458 -18.68 13.07 -38.13
N SER A 459 -19.06 12.54 -36.95
CA SER A 459 -19.46 13.35 -35.79
C SER A 459 -18.30 14.17 -35.23
N PHE A 460 -17.10 13.58 -35.10
CA PHE A 460 -15.89 14.31 -34.74
C PHE A 460 -15.51 15.37 -35.78
N ALA A 461 -15.60 15.05 -37.08
CA ALA A 461 -15.30 16.00 -38.15
C ALA A 461 -16.27 17.20 -38.17
N LEU A 462 -17.57 16.98 -37.90
CA LEU A 462 -18.60 18.01 -37.82
C LEU A 462 -18.47 18.86 -36.56
N ALA A 463 -18.22 18.23 -35.40
CA ALA A 463 -17.93 18.93 -34.14
C ALA A 463 -16.70 19.85 -34.29
N ALA A 464 -15.62 19.35 -34.90
CA ALA A 464 -14.43 20.13 -35.21
C ALA A 464 -14.69 21.30 -36.19
N GLU A 465 -15.77 21.31 -36.97
CA GLU A 465 -16.18 22.48 -37.74
C GLU A 465 -17.10 23.44 -36.94
N ASN A 466 -17.99 22.92 -36.10
CA ASN A 466 -18.85 23.74 -35.23
C ASN A 466 -18.02 24.67 -34.32
N LEU A 467 -16.99 24.12 -33.67
CA LEU A 467 -16.05 24.87 -32.83
C LEU A 467 -15.40 26.03 -33.62
N LYS A 468 -15.01 25.78 -34.88
CA LYS A 468 -14.39 26.79 -35.77
C LYS A 468 -15.36 27.89 -36.20
N ARG A 469 -16.65 27.56 -36.34
CA ARG A 469 -17.71 28.52 -36.63
C ARG A 469 -18.04 29.39 -35.39
N ARG A 470 -17.92 28.83 -34.19
CA ARG A 470 -18.29 29.45 -32.90
C ARG A 470 -17.09 29.76 -32.00
N LYS A 471 -16.05 30.39 -32.56
CA LYS A 471 -14.73 30.58 -31.92
C LYS A 471 -14.79 31.16 -30.50
N LEU A 472 -15.45 32.30 -30.30
CA LEU A 472 -15.51 32.99 -29.00
C LEU A 472 -16.04 32.07 -27.89
N ARG A 473 -17.12 31.33 -28.16
CA ARG A 473 -17.70 30.36 -27.22
C ARG A 473 -16.76 29.20 -26.94
N SER A 474 -16.16 28.64 -27.98
CA SER A 474 -15.23 27.53 -27.85
C SER A 474 -14.03 27.93 -26.99
N ILE A 475 -13.52 29.16 -27.15
CA ILE A 475 -12.46 29.73 -26.33
C ILE A 475 -12.90 29.90 -24.88
N LEU A 476 -14.09 30.43 -24.60
CA LEU A 476 -14.60 30.62 -23.23
C LEU A 476 -14.84 29.30 -22.49
N ILE A 477 -15.40 28.28 -23.14
CA ILE A 477 -15.56 26.94 -22.56
C ILE A 477 -14.18 26.30 -22.31
N MET A 478 -13.28 26.42 -23.29
CA MET A 478 -11.90 25.91 -23.19
C MET A 478 -11.13 26.58 -22.06
N SER A 479 -11.19 27.91 -21.91
CA SER A 479 -10.52 28.63 -20.83
C SER A 479 -11.08 28.27 -19.46
N MET A 480 -12.39 28.07 -19.33
CA MET A 480 -12.98 27.67 -18.05
C MET A 480 -12.54 26.26 -17.62
N ILE A 481 -12.53 25.30 -18.54
CA ILE A 481 -12.05 23.94 -18.26
C ILE A 481 -10.53 23.93 -17.99
N LEU A 482 -9.76 24.74 -18.73
CA LEU A 482 -8.31 24.89 -18.55
C LEU A 482 -7.99 25.47 -17.17
N ILE A 483 -8.69 26.52 -16.73
CA ILE A 483 -8.54 27.10 -15.39
C ILE A 483 -8.95 26.08 -14.33
N SER A 484 -10.07 25.35 -14.52
CA SER A 484 -10.50 24.28 -13.60
C SER A 484 -9.41 23.23 -13.36
N VAL A 485 -8.77 22.78 -14.44
CA VAL A 485 -7.71 21.76 -14.39
C VAL A 485 -6.41 22.33 -13.78
N LEU A 486 -6.03 23.55 -14.16
CA LEU A 486 -4.87 24.23 -13.57
C LEU A 486 -5.04 24.45 -12.06
N SER A 487 -6.22 24.88 -11.62
CA SER A 487 -6.57 25.01 -10.20
C SER A 487 -6.58 23.65 -9.49
N PHE A 488 -7.17 22.61 -10.08
CA PHE A 488 -7.17 21.27 -9.50
C PHE A 488 -5.75 20.75 -9.23
N ILE A 489 -4.87 20.87 -10.21
CA ILE A 489 -3.49 20.37 -10.12
C ILE A 489 -2.68 21.18 -9.11
N ASN A 490 -2.74 22.52 -9.19
CA ASN A 490 -1.91 23.39 -8.36
C ASN A 490 -2.36 23.47 -6.89
N LEU A 491 -3.67 23.43 -6.62
CA LEU A 491 -4.22 23.67 -5.28
C LEU A 491 -4.45 22.39 -4.45
N THR A 492 -4.28 21.21 -5.04
CA THR A 492 -4.32 19.94 -4.30
C THR A 492 -2.91 19.37 -4.17
N SER A 493 -2.41 19.24 -2.94
CA SER A 493 -1.21 18.45 -2.65
C SER A 493 -1.61 17.14 -1.99
N PHE A 494 -1.05 16.04 -2.46
CA PHE A 494 -1.23 14.71 -1.87
C PHE A 494 0.13 14.02 -1.89
N SER A 495 0.54 13.47 -0.76
CA SER A 495 1.81 12.83 -0.55
C SER A 495 1.65 11.64 0.39
N TYR A 496 2.54 10.66 0.26
CA TYR A 496 2.67 9.52 1.15
C TYR A 496 4.11 9.53 1.65
N GLU A 497 4.31 9.61 2.96
CA GLU A 497 5.57 10.04 3.56
C GLU A 497 5.89 9.20 4.80
N GLU A 498 7.14 8.76 4.93
CA GLU A 498 7.66 8.14 6.15
C GLU A 498 8.17 9.25 7.09
N GLY A 499 7.82 9.17 8.38
CA GLY A 499 8.23 10.17 9.35
C GLY A 499 7.72 9.91 10.77
N PHE A 500 8.11 10.78 11.70
CA PHE A 500 7.51 10.86 13.02
C PHE A 500 6.20 11.65 12.95
N VAL A 501 5.10 11.05 13.41
CA VAL A 501 3.74 11.57 13.29
C VAL A 501 3.14 11.79 14.67
N ILE A 502 2.40 12.89 14.84
CA ILE A 502 1.51 13.12 15.98
C ILE A 502 0.09 13.28 15.43
N GLU A 503 -0.77 12.28 15.64
CA GLU A 503 -2.17 12.32 15.23
C GLU A 503 -3.11 12.32 16.44
N LYS A 504 -4.31 12.90 16.28
CA LYS A 504 -5.32 12.97 17.34
C LYS A 504 -6.35 11.86 17.17
N VAL A 505 -6.33 10.88 18.07
CA VAL A 505 -7.24 9.74 18.10
C VAL A 505 -8.58 10.16 18.71
N ARG A 506 -9.66 9.49 18.31
CA ARG A 506 -11.00 9.70 18.86
C ARG A 506 -11.24 8.74 20.03
N GLY A 507 -11.25 9.28 21.25
CA GLY A 507 -11.63 8.57 22.46
C GLY A 507 -11.62 9.50 23.66
N THR A 508 -12.10 9.01 24.80
CA THR A 508 -11.93 9.64 26.12
C THR A 508 -11.14 8.67 26.98
N PRO A 509 -9.90 9.01 27.39
CA PRO A 509 -9.06 8.09 28.17
C PRO A 509 -9.54 8.01 29.63
N PRO A 510 -9.33 6.87 30.32
CA PRO A 510 -9.73 6.69 31.71
C PRO A 510 -8.90 7.51 32.72
N SER A 511 -7.66 7.85 32.38
CA SER A 511 -6.77 8.70 33.19
C SER A 511 -5.71 9.39 32.33
N GLU A 512 -4.82 10.18 32.93
CA GLU A 512 -3.67 10.77 32.22
C GLU A 512 -2.42 9.89 32.31
N GLY A 513 -1.63 9.86 31.23
CA GLY A 513 -0.42 9.06 31.13
C GLY A 513 0.06 8.83 29.69
N ILE A 514 1.15 8.08 29.56
CA ILE A 514 1.72 7.62 28.28
C ILE A 514 1.55 6.10 28.22
N LEU A 515 0.78 5.60 27.26
CA LEU A 515 0.73 4.18 26.92
C LEU A 515 1.82 3.89 25.88
N VAL A 516 2.52 2.77 26.05
CA VAL A 516 3.59 2.27 25.18
C VAL A 516 3.19 0.88 24.69
N SER A 517 3.24 0.64 23.39
CA SER A 517 2.84 -0.63 22.75
C SER A 517 3.62 -0.89 21.46
N GLN A 518 3.75 -2.16 21.08
CA GLN A 518 4.32 -2.53 19.77
C GLN A 518 3.19 -2.65 18.71
N PRO A 519 3.34 -2.04 17.51
CA PRO A 519 2.37 -2.11 16.43
C PRO A 519 2.07 -3.54 15.94
N PRO A 520 0.98 -3.72 15.17
CA PRO A 520 0.62 -5.00 14.59
C PRO A 520 1.76 -5.62 13.76
N SER A 521 2.33 -6.74 14.23
CA SER A 521 3.48 -7.42 13.58
C SER A 521 3.06 -8.30 12.40
N GLY A 522 2.00 -7.90 11.69
CA GLY A 522 1.39 -8.61 10.56
C GLY A 522 -0.09 -8.97 10.78
N PRO A 523 -0.79 -9.47 9.74
CA PRO A 523 -2.25 -9.68 9.75
C PRO A 523 -2.75 -10.76 10.71
N MET A 524 -1.85 -11.54 11.33
CA MET A 524 -2.17 -12.52 12.38
C MET A 524 -1.86 -12.02 13.80
N TYR A 525 -1.20 -10.88 13.94
CA TYR A 525 -0.73 -10.34 15.21
C TYR A 525 -1.15 -8.86 15.35
N PRO A 526 -2.42 -8.56 15.70
CA PRO A 526 -2.93 -7.20 15.95
C PRO A 526 -2.19 -6.39 17.03
N TYR A 527 -1.38 -7.01 17.87
CA TYR A 527 -0.47 -6.34 18.79
C TYR A 527 0.82 -7.15 18.93
N GLY A 528 1.94 -6.46 19.11
CA GLY A 528 3.23 -7.08 19.39
C GLY A 528 3.45 -7.41 20.87
N ALA A 529 4.64 -7.96 21.16
CA ALA A 529 5.10 -8.27 22.51
C ALA A 529 6.29 -7.35 22.83
N LEU A 530 6.13 -6.51 23.85
CA LEU A 530 7.16 -5.54 24.24
C LEU A 530 8.44 -6.26 24.71
N ASP A 531 9.56 -5.87 24.12
CA ASP A 531 10.89 -6.37 24.43
C ASP A 531 11.27 -6.05 25.88
N GLU A 532 11.82 -7.03 26.59
CA GLU A 532 12.35 -6.93 27.95
C GLU A 532 13.28 -5.70 28.12
N ARG A 533 14.12 -5.42 27.11
CA ARG A 533 15.05 -4.26 27.07
C ARG A 533 14.33 -2.91 27.17
N VAL A 534 13.11 -2.81 26.64
CA VAL A 534 12.29 -1.59 26.69
C VAL A 534 11.73 -1.43 28.10
N ILE A 535 11.25 -2.51 28.69
CA ILE A 535 10.64 -2.53 30.02
C ILE A 535 11.70 -2.22 31.09
N GLU A 536 12.90 -2.79 30.98
CA GLU A 536 14.07 -2.43 31.80
C GLU A 536 14.42 -0.94 31.68
N TRP A 537 14.52 -0.42 30.45
CA TRP A 537 14.84 0.98 30.20
C TRP A 537 13.78 1.94 30.76
N LEU A 538 12.49 1.60 30.63
CA LEU A 538 11.38 2.38 31.18
C LEU A 538 11.38 2.38 32.70
N ASN A 539 11.68 1.25 33.36
CA ASN A 539 11.81 1.19 34.82
C ASN A 539 13.03 1.97 35.35
N GLY A 540 14.10 2.08 34.55
CA GLY A 540 15.32 2.82 34.90
C GLY A 540 15.29 4.33 34.59
N TYR A 541 14.22 4.86 33.99
CA TYR A 541 14.20 6.24 33.50
C TYR A 541 13.69 7.24 34.57
N TYR A 542 14.54 8.20 34.96
CA TYR A 542 14.24 9.20 36.01
C TYR A 542 12.96 10.04 35.82
N GLY A 543 12.33 10.01 34.63
CA GLY A 543 11.06 10.70 34.35
C GLY A 543 9.79 9.88 34.63
N SER A 544 9.87 8.56 34.81
CA SER A 544 8.69 7.72 35.13
C SER A 544 8.44 7.68 36.63
N SER A 545 7.27 8.14 37.08
CA SER A 545 6.83 8.01 38.48
C SER A 545 6.09 6.70 38.75
N LEU A 546 5.53 6.08 37.71
CA LEU A 546 4.86 4.79 37.78
C LEU A 546 4.98 4.08 36.42
N VAL A 547 5.23 2.76 36.45
CA VAL A 547 5.29 1.88 35.28
C VAL A 547 4.33 0.73 35.49
N VAL A 548 3.38 0.52 34.58
CA VAL A 548 2.22 -0.36 34.75
C VAL A 548 2.14 -1.35 33.56
N PRO A 549 2.74 -2.55 33.68
CA PRO A 549 2.68 -3.56 32.63
C PRO A 549 1.29 -4.21 32.56
N LEU A 550 0.85 -4.52 31.33
CA LEU A 550 -0.31 -5.36 31.06
C LEU A 550 0.13 -6.54 30.19
N VAL A 551 -0.10 -7.74 30.73
CA VAL A 551 0.14 -9.01 30.05
C VAL A 551 -1.14 -9.44 29.37
N LYS A 552 -1.08 -9.72 28.07
CA LYS A 552 -2.17 -10.37 27.32
C LYS A 552 -1.67 -11.70 26.76
N ASN A 553 -2.59 -12.61 26.46
CA ASN A 553 -2.26 -13.73 25.57
C ASN A 553 -1.97 -13.21 24.15
N LEU A 554 -1.11 -13.92 23.44
CA LEU A 554 -0.93 -13.76 22.00
C LEU A 554 -2.22 -14.19 21.27
N PRO A 555 -2.58 -13.51 20.18
CA PRO A 555 -3.84 -13.72 19.48
C PRO A 555 -3.85 -15.07 18.75
N GLN A 556 -4.83 -15.92 19.07
CA GLN A 556 -5.03 -17.19 18.37
C GLN A 556 -5.71 -16.94 17.01
N ALA A 557 -5.17 -17.54 15.95
CA ALA A 557 -5.61 -17.31 14.56
C ALA A 557 -6.24 -18.57 13.94
N GLY A 558 -7.44 -18.43 13.34
CA GLY A 558 -8.10 -19.55 12.65
C GLY A 558 -9.47 -19.22 12.07
N MET A 559 -10.02 -20.12 11.24
CA MET A 559 -11.42 -20.00 10.77
C MET A 559 -12.41 -20.13 11.93
N SER A 560 -12.07 -20.96 12.91
CA SER A 560 -12.56 -20.89 14.29
C SER A 560 -11.30 -20.89 15.16
N PRO A 561 -10.96 -19.77 15.84
CA PRO A 561 -9.79 -19.73 16.72
C PRO A 561 -9.87 -20.82 17.79
N THR A 562 -8.74 -21.43 18.11
CA THR A 562 -8.63 -22.37 19.22
C THR A 562 -8.75 -21.64 20.56
N PRO A 563 -9.48 -22.18 21.55
CA PRO A 563 -9.39 -21.69 22.92
C PRO A 563 -7.96 -21.89 23.43
N LEU A 564 -7.53 -21.06 24.38
CA LEU A 564 -6.21 -21.16 25.00
C LEU A 564 -6.12 -22.43 25.85
N ASP A 565 -7.10 -22.61 26.73
CA ASP A 565 -7.30 -23.81 27.56
C ASP A 565 -8.73 -23.82 28.12
N LYS A 566 -9.05 -24.78 28.98
CA LYS A 566 -10.29 -24.85 29.76
C LYS A 566 -10.01 -24.70 31.25
N LEU A 567 -10.88 -23.97 31.95
CA LEU A 567 -11.00 -24.08 33.40
C LEU A 567 -11.72 -25.39 33.73
N PHE A 568 -11.21 -26.16 34.68
CA PHE A 568 -11.89 -27.35 35.20
C PHE A 568 -11.79 -27.46 36.72
N THR A 569 -12.78 -28.09 37.36
CA THR A 569 -12.70 -28.45 38.78
C THR A 569 -11.63 -29.54 38.99
N PRO A 570 -11.04 -29.69 40.20
CA PRO A 570 -10.13 -30.79 40.50
C PRO A 570 -10.72 -32.19 40.25
N SER A 571 -12.06 -32.33 40.28
CA SER A 571 -12.79 -33.56 39.91
C SER A 571 -12.90 -33.82 38.40
N LYS A 572 -12.59 -32.83 37.55
CA LYS A 572 -12.76 -32.84 36.07
C LYS A 572 -14.18 -33.09 35.58
N GLU A 573 -15.19 -32.95 36.43
CA GLU A 573 -16.60 -33.19 36.08
C GLU A 573 -17.21 -32.08 35.21
N ARG A 574 -16.62 -30.87 35.23
CA ARG A 574 -17.10 -29.69 34.50
C ARG A 574 -15.95 -28.88 33.94
N GLU A 575 -16.17 -28.30 32.78
CA GLU A 575 -15.20 -27.50 32.03
C GLU A 575 -15.83 -26.20 31.50
N TYR A 576 -15.02 -25.14 31.40
CA TYR A 576 -15.39 -23.87 30.74
C TYR A 576 -14.23 -23.39 29.86
N THR A 577 -14.49 -23.09 28.58
CA THR A 577 -13.45 -22.69 27.61
C THR A 577 -13.04 -21.23 27.77
N ILE A 578 -11.74 -20.97 27.83
CA ILE A 578 -11.16 -19.62 27.91
C ILE A 578 -10.42 -19.27 26.62
N PHE A 579 -10.66 -18.05 26.14
CA PHE A 579 -10.08 -17.50 24.91
C PHE A 579 -9.17 -16.30 25.17
N GLY A 580 -9.19 -15.74 26.38
CA GLY A 580 -8.34 -14.60 26.76
C GLY A 580 -7.76 -14.71 28.16
N VAL A 581 -6.54 -14.20 28.34
CA VAL A 581 -5.89 -14.03 29.65
C VAL A 581 -5.44 -12.57 29.79
N LEU A 582 -5.76 -11.95 30.92
CA LEU A 582 -5.24 -10.66 31.35
C LEU A 582 -4.39 -10.84 32.61
N GLY A 583 -3.09 -10.58 32.52
CA GLY A 583 -2.20 -10.45 33.67
C GLY A 583 -2.01 -8.99 34.02
N ILE A 584 -2.43 -8.58 35.21
CA ILE A 584 -2.37 -7.20 35.70
C ILE A 584 -1.54 -7.12 36.97
N LYS A 585 -1.05 -5.93 37.31
CA LYS A 585 -0.62 -5.61 38.68
C LYS A 585 -1.74 -4.84 39.39
N PRO A 586 -2.53 -5.45 40.30
CA PRO A 586 -3.81 -4.92 40.76
C PRO A 586 -3.73 -3.50 41.33
N SER A 587 -2.77 -3.22 42.21
CA SER A 587 -2.60 -1.90 42.82
C SER A 587 -2.33 -0.78 41.80
N LEU A 588 -1.68 -1.11 40.68
CA LEU A 588 -1.24 -0.14 39.68
C LEU A 588 -2.27 0.03 38.56
N GLU A 589 -2.82 -1.07 38.04
CA GLU A 589 -3.78 -1.06 36.94
C GLU A 589 -5.09 -0.36 37.33
N SER A 590 -5.59 -0.58 38.55
CA SER A 590 -6.74 0.14 39.10
C SER A 590 -6.55 1.67 39.05
N SER A 591 -5.32 2.16 39.24
CA SER A 591 -5.04 3.60 39.12
C SER A 591 -5.14 4.13 37.68
N VAL A 592 -5.00 3.27 36.66
CA VAL A 592 -4.97 3.65 35.24
C VAL A 592 -6.35 3.52 34.61
N THR A 593 -7.02 2.39 34.82
CA THR A 593 -8.24 1.97 34.09
C THR A 593 -9.47 1.79 34.98
N GLY A 594 -9.36 1.90 36.31
CA GLY A 594 -10.49 1.71 37.24
C GLY A 594 -11.05 0.28 37.27
N ILE A 595 -10.23 -0.69 36.86
CA ILE A 595 -10.62 -2.10 36.67
C ILE A 595 -11.08 -2.80 37.97
N ASP A 596 -10.81 -2.26 39.15
CA ASP A 596 -11.36 -2.76 40.42
C ASP A 596 -12.90 -2.70 40.48
N GLY A 597 -13.53 -1.76 39.76
CA GLY A 597 -14.99 -1.61 39.70
C GLY A 597 -15.77 -2.76 39.05
N ILE A 598 -15.08 -3.75 38.45
CA ILE A 598 -15.73 -4.91 37.80
C ILE A 598 -16.28 -5.96 38.77
N VAL A 599 -15.82 -5.97 40.04
CA VAL A 599 -16.27 -6.91 41.08
C VAL A 599 -17.31 -6.23 41.97
N GLY A 600 -18.58 -6.56 41.79
CA GLY A 600 -19.70 -5.93 42.47
C GLY A 600 -20.47 -6.88 43.40
N GLY A 601 -20.59 -6.52 44.69
CA GLY A 601 -21.44 -7.21 45.66
C GLY A 601 -20.75 -8.33 46.46
N GLU A 602 -21.26 -8.57 47.68
CA GLU A 602 -20.61 -9.45 48.67
C GLU A 602 -20.48 -10.92 48.18
N ASP A 603 -21.46 -11.42 47.42
CA ASP A 603 -21.46 -12.77 46.81
C ASP A 603 -20.45 -12.96 45.67
N MET A 604 -19.73 -11.91 45.27
CA MET A 604 -18.72 -11.92 44.20
C MET A 604 -17.27 -11.89 44.71
N GLY A 605 -17.04 -11.81 46.02
CA GLY A 605 -15.70 -11.85 46.61
C GLY A 605 -14.99 -10.50 46.55
N ARG A 606 -13.68 -10.50 46.27
CA ARG A 606 -12.86 -9.28 46.22
C ARG A 606 -12.03 -9.19 44.95
N PHE A 607 -11.55 -8.00 44.63
CA PHE A 607 -10.51 -7.82 43.62
C PHE A 607 -9.18 -8.43 44.08
N LEU A 608 -8.28 -8.69 43.13
CA LEU A 608 -6.94 -9.21 43.40
C LEU A 608 -6.10 -8.19 44.19
N ALA A 609 -5.15 -8.69 44.96
CA ALA A 609 -4.07 -7.94 45.57
C ALA A 609 -2.72 -8.42 45.04
N ASP A 610 -1.70 -7.55 45.08
CA ASP A 610 -0.36 -7.80 44.51
C ASP A 610 0.36 -9.06 45.04
N ASN A 611 -0.11 -9.65 46.14
CA ASN A 611 0.44 -10.87 46.76
C ASN A 611 -0.35 -12.16 46.45
N ASP A 612 -1.45 -12.09 45.69
CA ASP A 612 -2.34 -13.24 45.40
C ASP A 612 -1.77 -14.15 44.28
N PHE A 613 -0.54 -14.66 44.42
CA PHE A 613 0.18 -15.37 43.32
C PHE A 613 -0.60 -16.53 42.68
N ASN A 614 -1.44 -17.24 43.45
CA ASN A 614 -2.31 -18.32 42.96
C ASN A 614 -3.78 -17.88 42.79
N GLY A 615 -4.06 -16.58 42.84
CA GLY A 615 -5.40 -16.00 42.71
C GLY A 615 -5.83 -15.82 41.25
N ILE A 616 -7.11 -16.06 40.99
CA ILE A 616 -7.74 -15.84 39.70
C ILE A 616 -9.12 -15.17 39.87
N LEU A 617 -9.46 -14.26 38.96
CA LEU A 617 -10.81 -13.74 38.77
C LEU A 617 -11.43 -14.37 37.52
N ILE A 618 -12.70 -14.75 37.65
CA ILE A 618 -13.49 -15.41 36.59
C ILE A 618 -14.77 -14.64 36.32
N SER A 619 -15.36 -14.87 35.15
CA SER A 619 -16.68 -14.31 34.81
C SER A 619 -17.81 -14.94 35.62
N GLN A 620 -18.92 -14.20 35.77
CA GLN A 620 -20.15 -14.75 36.34
C GLN A 620 -20.69 -15.94 35.54
N GLU A 621 -20.49 -15.95 34.22
CA GLU A 621 -20.82 -17.09 33.35
C GLU A 621 -19.98 -18.34 33.67
N ALA A 622 -18.67 -18.19 33.88
CA ALA A 622 -17.80 -19.29 34.28
C ALA A 622 -18.14 -19.82 35.69
N LYS A 623 -18.46 -18.93 36.66
CA LYS A 623 -19.01 -19.31 37.98
C LYS A 623 -20.22 -20.21 37.83
N ASN A 624 -21.19 -19.80 37.01
CA ASN A 624 -22.46 -20.50 36.83
C ASN A 624 -22.31 -21.84 36.09
N ALA A 625 -21.40 -21.92 35.11
CA ALA A 625 -21.15 -23.16 34.36
C ALA A 625 -20.43 -24.23 35.20
N LEU A 626 -19.45 -23.83 36.00
CA LEU A 626 -18.72 -24.74 36.91
C LEU A 626 -19.52 -25.01 38.21
N GLN A 627 -20.40 -24.09 38.60
CA GLN A 627 -21.15 -24.02 39.88
C GLN A 627 -20.25 -23.94 41.12
N ILE A 628 -19.20 -23.12 41.02
CA ILE A 628 -18.22 -22.88 42.08
C ILE A 628 -18.47 -21.58 42.85
N LYS A 629 -17.85 -21.45 44.01
CA LYS A 629 -17.89 -20.29 44.90
C LYS A 629 -16.52 -19.59 44.98
N VAL A 630 -16.51 -18.41 45.58
CA VAL A 630 -15.27 -17.73 45.98
C VAL A 630 -14.52 -18.58 47.00
N ASN A 631 -13.19 -18.63 46.88
CA ASN A 631 -12.25 -19.51 47.58
C ASN A 631 -12.22 -20.99 47.13
N ASP A 632 -13.06 -21.42 46.19
CA ASP A 632 -12.88 -22.75 45.57
C ASP A 632 -11.60 -22.80 44.71
N THR A 633 -11.06 -24.01 44.55
CA THR A 633 -9.91 -24.26 43.66
C THR A 633 -10.35 -24.73 42.28
N ILE A 634 -9.72 -24.18 41.25
CA ILE A 634 -9.87 -24.59 39.85
C ILE A 634 -8.50 -24.83 39.21
N VAL A 635 -8.47 -25.59 38.12
CA VAL A 635 -7.26 -25.89 37.36
C VAL A 635 -7.30 -25.17 36.02
N PHE A 636 -6.17 -24.56 35.64
CA PHE A 636 -5.95 -23.88 34.37
C PHE A 636 -4.49 -24.06 33.95
N SER A 637 -4.22 -24.44 32.69
CA SER A 637 -2.87 -24.69 32.15
C SER A 637 -2.02 -25.62 33.04
N GLY A 638 -2.65 -26.66 33.59
CA GLY A 638 -2.02 -27.65 34.48
C GLY A 638 -1.69 -27.15 35.90
N ARG A 639 -2.10 -25.94 36.28
CA ARG A 639 -1.84 -25.31 37.58
C ARG A 639 -3.13 -25.07 38.36
N ASN A 640 -3.04 -25.14 39.69
CA ASN A 640 -4.18 -24.92 40.60
C ASN A 640 -4.24 -23.45 41.02
N PHE A 641 -5.41 -22.82 40.87
CA PHE A 641 -5.69 -21.44 41.26
C PHE A 641 -6.89 -21.37 42.21
N THR A 642 -6.90 -20.40 43.13
CA THR A 642 -8.03 -20.10 44.02
C THR A 642 -8.85 -18.94 43.45
N VAL A 643 -10.16 -19.10 43.36
CA VAL A 643 -11.06 -18.03 42.88
C VAL A 643 -11.18 -16.94 43.94
N VAL A 644 -10.50 -15.80 43.73
CA VAL A 644 -10.44 -14.68 44.71
C VAL A 644 -11.67 -13.78 44.60
N GLY A 645 -12.24 -13.69 43.40
CA GLY A 645 -13.42 -12.88 43.11
C GLY A 645 -13.95 -13.16 41.71
N ILE A 646 -15.09 -12.53 41.40
CA ILE A 646 -15.90 -12.85 40.22
C ILE A 646 -16.39 -11.54 39.62
N PHE A 647 -16.17 -11.34 38.32
CA PHE A 647 -16.45 -10.07 37.65
C PHE A 647 -17.74 -10.10 36.82
N GLU A 648 -18.37 -8.93 36.70
CA GLU A 648 -19.49 -8.71 35.78
C GLU A 648 -18.96 -8.51 34.35
N SER A 649 -19.25 -9.47 33.46
CA SER A 649 -18.83 -9.45 32.05
C SER A 649 -19.28 -8.21 31.27
N ALA A 650 -20.36 -7.55 31.70
CA ALA A 650 -20.80 -6.27 31.14
C ALA A 650 -19.84 -5.12 31.49
N ARG A 651 -19.44 -4.99 32.76
CA ARG A 651 -18.51 -3.92 33.21
C ARG A 651 -17.15 -4.06 32.55
N LEU A 652 -16.63 -5.28 32.45
CA LEU A 652 -15.34 -5.54 31.78
C LEU A 652 -15.38 -5.19 30.27
N ALA A 653 -16.57 -5.13 29.64
CA ALA A 653 -16.72 -4.64 28.27
C ALA A 653 -16.63 -3.11 28.14
N GLU A 654 -16.89 -2.37 29.22
CA GLU A 654 -16.89 -0.91 29.28
C GLU A 654 -15.52 -0.33 29.68
N ILE A 655 -14.60 -1.14 30.21
CA ILE A 655 -13.22 -0.72 30.55
C ILE A 655 -12.40 -0.49 29.27
N THR A 656 -12.14 0.79 28.98
CA THR A 656 -11.18 1.24 27.96
C THR A 656 -9.77 1.44 28.54
N ASP A 657 -8.78 1.41 27.66
CA ASP A 657 -7.39 1.74 27.94
C ASP A 657 -7.07 3.19 27.47
N LEU A 658 -5.85 3.68 27.72
CA LEU A 658 -5.41 5.03 27.37
C LEU A 658 -5.34 5.31 25.84
N ASN A 659 -5.40 4.29 24.99
CA ASN A 659 -5.54 4.47 23.54
C ASN A 659 -7.01 4.62 23.09
N GLY A 660 -7.99 4.46 24.00
CA GLY A 660 -9.42 4.49 23.73
C GLY A 660 -10.04 3.16 23.30
N GLU A 661 -9.25 2.08 23.22
CA GLU A 661 -9.74 0.73 22.90
C GLU A 661 -10.13 -0.06 24.17
N PRO A 662 -10.93 -1.13 24.06
CA PRO A 662 -11.19 -2.06 25.17
C PRO A 662 -9.91 -2.74 25.68
N ILE A 663 -9.78 -2.89 26.99
CA ILE A 663 -8.61 -3.57 27.61
C ILE A 663 -8.50 -5.07 27.25
N LEU A 664 -9.56 -5.66 26.69
CA LEU A 664 -9.69 -7.08 26.34
C LEU A 664 -8.57 -7.61 25.41
N PRO A 665 -8.24 -8.92 25.46
CA PRO A 665 -7.43 -9.57 24.43
C PRO A 665 -8.16 -9.69 23.08
N GLN A 666 -7.42 -9.96 22.01
CA GLN A 666 -7.99 -10.19 20.67
C GLN A 666 -7.67 -11.60 20.15
N MET A 667 -8.50 -12.09 19.24
CA MET A 667 -8.33 -13.30 18.45
C MET A 667 -8.46 -12.96 16.96
N VAL A 668 -7.82 -13.72 16.07
CA VAL A 668 -7.86 -13.46 14.62
C VAL A 668 -8.75 -14.48 13.92
N ARG A 669 -9.88 -14.01 13.40
CA ARG A 669 -10.81 -14.84 12.60
C ARG A 669 -10.44 -14.77 11.13
N ILE A 670 -10.13 -15.92 10.56
CA ILE A 670 -9.76 -16.07 9.15
C ILE A 670 -11.03 -16.36 8.34
N GLN A 671 -11.41 -15.44 7.45
CA GLN A 671 -12.58 -15.58 6.57
C GLN A 671 -12.16 -15.76 5.10
N PRO A 672 -12.74 -16.71 4.35
CA PRO A 672 -12.48 -16.86 2.92
C PRO A 672 -13.18 -15.75 2.12
N VAL A 673 -12.41 -15.03 1.30
CA VAL A 673 -12.88 -13.94 0.43
C VAL A 673 -12.51 -14.28 -1.02
N GLN A 674 -13.23 -13.73 -2.00
CA GLN A 674 -12.85 -13.89 -3.41
C GLN A 674 -11.50 -13.20 -3.67
N GLY A 675 -10.44 -14.01 -3.76
CA GLY A 675 -9.05 -13.55 -3.92
C GLY A 675 -8.08 -14.04 -2.84
N GLY A 676 -8.56 -14.56 -1.70
CA GLY A 676 -7.70 -15.09 -0.64
C GLY A 676 -8.38 -15.23 0.72
N ALA A 677 -7.60 -15.55 1.75
CA ALA A 677 -8.07 -15.56 3.13
C ALA A 677 -7.84 -14.19 3.77
N SER A 678 -8.89 -13.55 4.29
CA SER A 678 -8.80 -12.31 5.05
C SER A 678 -8.69 -12.63 6.54
N SER A 679 -7.74 -11.99 7.23
CA SER A 679 -7.54 -12.14 8.68
C SER A 679 -8.12 -10.92 9.38
N ILE A 680 -9.11 -11.13 10.24
CA ILE A 680 -9.86 -10.06 10.90
C ILE A 680 -9.65 -10.18 12.42
N PRO A 681 -9.02 -9.20 13.09
CA PRO A 681 -8.94 -9.18 14.54
C PRO A 681 -10.33 -8.92 15.15
N VAL A 682 -10.65 -9.65 16.22
CA VAL A 682 -11.91 -9.54 16.95
C VAL A 682 -11.60 -9.68 18.44
N TYR A 683 -12.14 -8.77 19.25
CA TYR A 683 -12.03 -8.85 20.71
C TYR A 683 -12.62 -10.15 21.26
N VAL A 684 -11.97 -10.73 22.26
CA VAL A 684 -12.48 -11.89 23.00
C VAL A 684 -13.70 -11.43 23.83
N TYR A 685 -14.76 -12.24 23.89
CA TYR A 685 -15.92 -11.93 24.72
C TYR A 685 -15.51 -11.87 26.21
N PRO A 686 -15.89 -10.82 26.98
CA PRO A 686 -15.43 -10.65 28.37
C PRO A 686 -15.68 -11.88 29.27
N LYS A 687 -16.79 -12.58 29.05
CA LYS A 687 -17.16 -13.82 29.74
C LYS A 687 -16.18 -14.99 29.56
N ASP A 688 -15.34 -14.94 28.53
CA ASP A 688 -14.39 -15.98 28.13
C ASP A 688 -12.93 -15.56 28.40
N VAL A 689 -12.76 -14.54 29.24
CA VAL A 689 -11.47 -14.02 29.74
C VAL A 689 -11.28 -14.41 31.21
N VAL A 690 -10.03 -14.63 31.63
CA VAL A 690 -9.65 -14.67 33.05
C VAL A 690 -8.64 -13.59 33.39
N ILE A 691 -8.68 -13.10 34.64
CA ILE A 691 -7.76 -12.07 35.13
C ILE A 691 -6.94 -12.66 36.29
N MET A 692 -5.63 -12.44 36.28
CA MET A 692 -4.68 -12.87 37.31
C MET A 692 -3.52 -11.87 37.44
N LEU A 693 -2.55 -12.16 38.31
CA LEU A 693 -1.32 -11.36 38.40
C LEU A 693 -0.48 -11.43 37.12
N ASP A 694 0.19 -10.34 36.78
CA ASP A 694 1.19 -10.21 35.71
C ASP A 694 2.30 -11.28 35.81
N THR A 695 2.89 -11.43 36.99
CA THR A 695 3.93 -12.42 37.32
C THR A 695 3.46 -13.88 37.22
N THR A 696 2.15 -14.12 37.36
CA THR A 696 1.52 -15.43 37.23
C THR A 696 1.15 -15.72 35.78
N ALA A 697 0.60 -14.72 35.08
CA ALA A 697 0.25 -14.80 33.67
C ALA A 697 1.48 -15.08 32.80
N LEU A 698 2.62 -14.41 33.05
CA LEU A 698 3.87 -14.62 32.30
C LEU A 698 4.46 -16.03 32.41
N GLN A 699 3.96 -16.86 33.32
CA GLN A 699 4.38 -18.27 33.45
C GLN A 699 3.45 -19.24 32.68
N LEU A 700 2.48 -18.71 31.93
CA LEU A 700 1.60 -19.48 31.05
C LEU A 700 2.17 -19.54 29.63
N PRO A 701 1.79 -20.55 28.83
CA PRO A 701 2.14 -20.56 27.41
C PRO A 701 1.38 -19.46 26.65
N TYR A 702 2.02 -18.90 25.63
CA TYR A 702 1.45 -17.88 24.73
C TYR A 702 1.00 -16.57 25.38
N THR A 703 1.66 -16.11 26.45
CA THR A 703 1.44 -14.79 27.09
C THR A 703 2.67 -13.89 27.01
N ALA A 704 2.48 -12.58 26.85
CA ALA A 704 3.54 -11.59 26.87
C ALA A 704 3.05 -10.23 27.40
N ILE A 705 3.96 -9.36 27.84
CA ILE A 705 3.64 -7.94 28.09
C ILE A 705 3.39 -7.29 26.73
N THR A 706 2.18 -6.80 26.48
CA THR A 706 1.80 -6.17 25.20
C THR A 706 1.73 -4.65 25.28
N ARG A 707 1.59 -4.13 26.51
CA ARG A 707 1.38 -2.71 26.80
C ARG A 707 2.05 -2.36 28.12
N VAL A 708 2.72 -1.21 28.18
CA VAL A 708 3.21 -0.59 29.42
C VAL A 708 2.64 0.82 29.50
N VAL A 709 2.03 1.19 30.63
CA VAL A 709 1.60 2.57 30.88
C VAL A 709 2.58 3.25 31.84
N ILE A 710 2.93 4.49 31.54
CA ILE A 710 3.83 5.34 32.31
C ILE A 710 3.05 6.55 32.80
N LYS A 711 3.15 6.85 34.10
CA LYS A 711 2.72 8.14 34.64
C LYS A 711 3.94 9.01 34.94
N THR A 712 3.94 10.20 34.38
CA THR A 712 4.94 11.26 34.58
C THR A 712 4.64 12.03 35.86
N ALA A 713 5.65 12.67 36.46
CA ALA A 713 5.46 13.55 37.61
C ALA A 713 4.88 14.94 37.24
N ARG A 714 4.75 15.24 35.93
CA ARG A 714 4.22 16.49 35.36
C ARG A 714 3.52 16.20 34.03
N SER A 715 2.33 16.76 33.84
CA SER A 715 1.56 16.71 32.60
C SER A 715 2.40 17.13 31.38
N ASP A 716 3.06 18.28 31.50
CA ASP A 716 3.63 19.03 30.37
C ASP A 716 4.85 18.31 29.74
N ASP A 717 5.59 17.56 30.54
CA ASP A 717 6.76 16.78 30.08
C ASP A 717 6.36 15.52 29.29
N SER A 718 5.08 15.10 29.35
CA SER A 718 4.62 13.80 28.84
C SER A 718 4.70 13.67 27.32
N ILE A 719 4.40 14.73 26.57
CA ILE A 719 4.53 14.74 25.09
C ILE A 719 6.01 14.62 24.70
N SER A 720 6.89 15.34 25.40
CA SER A 720 8.34 15.29 25.19
C SER A 720 8.93 13.92 25.53
N MET A 721 8.46 13.28 26.61
CA MET A 721 8.87 11.93 27.00
C MET A 721 8.37 10.87 26.01
N ALA A 722 7.10 10.95 25.58
CA ALA A 722 6.54 10.04 24.59
C ALA A 722 7.25 10.16 23.23
N LYS A 723 7.52 11.38 22.76
CA LYS A 723 8.35 11.62 21.57
C LYS A 723 9.75 11.00 21.72
N LYS A 724 10.40 11.12 22.88
CA LYS A 724 11.68 10.43 23.15
C LYS A 724 11.50 8.91 23.06
N ILE A 725 10.48 8.30 23.68
CA ILE A 725 10.25 6.85 23.64
C ILE A 725 10.05 6.33 22.20
N THR A 726 9.12 6.91 21.45
CA THR A 726 8.83 6.53 20.05
C THR A 726 10.07 6.66 19.13
N LEU A 727 10.95 7.65 19.37
CA LEU A 727 12.17 7.85 18.58
C LEU A 727 13.38 7.05 19.06
N LEU A 728 13.38 6.51 20.28
CA LEU A 728 14.44 5.63 20.81
C LEU A 728 14.21 4.16 20.44
N PHE A 729 12.96 3.78 20.14
CA PHE A 729 12.56 2.43 19.82
C PHE A 729 11.71 2.42 18.53
N PRO A 730 12.33 2.27 17.34
CA PRO A 730 11.66 2.38 16.03
C PRO A 730 10.45 1.47 15.77
N MET A 731 10.23 0.47 16.63
CA MET A 731 9.15 -0.52 16.53
C MET A 731 8.15 -0.34 17.69
N ILE A 732 7.95 0.90 18.15
CA ILE A 732 7.08 1.22 19.28
C ILE A 732 6.24 2.46 18.98
N GLU A 733 4.94 2.32 19.27
CA GLU A 733 3.95 3.38 19.23
C GLU A 733 3.69 3.86 20.67
N THR A 734 3.43 5.16 20.84
CA THR A 734 3.00 5.70 22.13
C THR A 734 1.71 6.51 22.01
N PHE A 735 0.84 6.40 23.01
CA PHE A 735 -0.42 7.12 23.09
C PHE A 735 -0.40 8.01 24.34
N VAL A 736 -0.46 9.31 24.13
CA VAL A 736 -0.41 10.34 25.18
C VAL A 736 -1.82 10.81 25.50
N SER A 737 -2.25 10.57 26.73
CA SER A 737 -3.54 10.99 27.26
C SER A 737 -3.39 12.18 28.22
N ILE A 738 -3.88 13.35 27.82
CA ILE A 738 -3.85 14.60 28.60
C ILE A 738 -5.13 15.41 28.28
N ASN A 739 -5.75 16.07 29.26
CA ASN A 739 -6.91 16.97 29.06
C ASN A 739 -8.09 16.32 28.30
N ASN A 740 -8.35 15.02 28.52
CA ASN A 740 -9.31 14.19 27.77
C ASN A 740 -9.03 14.06 26.25
N GLU A 741 -7.82 14.36 25.78
CA GLU A 741 -7.40 14.17 24.40
C GLU A 741 -6.36 13.05 24.30
N ILE A 742 -6.49 12.20 23.26
CA ILE A 742 -5.56 11.10 22.98
C ILE A 742 -4.74 11.48 21.74
N MET A 743 -3.42 11.57 21.89
CA MET A 743 -2.47 11.77 20.80
C MET A 743 -1.67 10.49 20.56
N HIS A 744 -1.71 9.96 19.34
CA HIS A 744 -0.92 8.81 18.92
C HIS A 744 0.37 9.28 18.24
N LEU A 745 1.50 8.76 18.72
CA LEU A 745 2.87 9.12 18.35
C LEU A 745 3.59 7.87 17.83
N TYR A 746 3.80 7.83 16.52
CA TYR A 746 4.45 6.71 15.82
C TYR A 746 5.51 7.20 14.82
N VAL A 747 6.39 6.29 14.42
CA VAL A 747 7.25 6.45 13.24
C VAL A 747 6.75 5.49 12.16
N GLY A 748 6.38 6.03 11.00
CA GLY A 748 5.83 5.22 9.92
C GLY A 748 5.28 6.05 8.76
N TYR A 749 4.52 5.39 7.89
CA TYR A 749 3.96 6.02 6.70
C TYR A 749 2.62 6.69 6.98
N HIS A 750 2.46 7.94 6.53
CA HIS A 750 1.23 8.70 6.64
C HIS A 750 0.86 9.42 5.34
N THR A 751 -0.43 9.66 5.12
CA THR A 751 -0.93 10.40 3.95
C THR A 751 -1.06 11.89 4.28
N VAL A 752 -0.13 12.70 3.77
CA VAL A 752 -0.18 14.16 3.88
C VAL A 752 -1.02 14.73 2.73
N SER A 753 -2.23 15.19 3.03
CA SER A 753 -3.12 15.83 2.05
C SER A 753 -3.43 17.28 2.43
N TYR A 754 -2.94 18.24 1.64
CA TYR A 754 -3.25 19.67 1.80
C TYR A 754 -4.13 20.17 0.65
N GLY A 755 -5.14 20.97 0.97
CA GLY A 755 -6.00 21.61 -0.02
C GLY A 755 -7.04 20.70 -0.66
N PHE A 756 -7.02 19.38 -0.47
CA PHE A 756 -8.00 18.50 -1.12
C PHE A 756 -9.42 18.75 -0.61
N ASN A 757 -9.63 18.76 0.70
CA ASN A 757 -10.95 18.93 1.31
C ASN A 757 -11.51 20.35 1.08
N GLU A 758 -10.65 21.36 1.12
CA GLU A 758 -10.99 22.76 0.90
C GLU A 758 -11.37 23.02 -0.56
N ASN A 759 -10.65 22.44 -1.52
CA ASN A 759 -10.91 22.65 -2.94
C ASN A 759 -12.07 21.82 -3.50
N LEU A 760 -12.55 20.76 -2.83
CA LEU A 760 -13.72 19.99 -3.29
C LEU A 760 -14.95 20.89 -3.57
N MET A 761 -15.19 21.91 -2.74
CA MET A 761 -16.27 22.88 -2.94
C MET A 761 -16.05 23.73 -4.21
N LEU A 762 -14.83 24.21 -4.43
CA LEU A 762 -14.47 25.02 -5.59
C LEU A 762 -14.54 24.20 -6.90
N LEU A 763 -14.04 22.97 -6.88
CA LEU A 763 -14.09 22.04 -8.02
C LEU A 763 -15.53 21.71 -8.41
N THR A 764 -16.39 21.47 -7.42
CA THR A 764 -17.84 21.25 -7.62
C THR A 764 -18.49 22.48 -8.26
N LEU A 765 -18.20 23.68 -7.76
CA LEU A 765 -18.71 24.94 -8.31
C LEU A 765 -18.29 25.14 -9.78
N ILE A 766 -17.01 24.89 -10.12
CA ILE A 766 -16.52 25.07 -11.49
C ILE A 766 -17.13 24.03 -12.44
N SER A 767 -17.22 22.75 -12.02
CA SER A 767 -17.85 21.70 -12.82
C SER A 767 -19.35 21.98 -13.07
N LEU A 768 -20.07 22.49 -12.07
CA LEU A 768 -21.48 22.90 -12.23
C LEU A 768 -21.63 24.04 -13.24
N ASN A 769 -20.76 25.06 -13.19
CA ASN A 769 -20.77 26.17 -14.16
C ASN A 769 -20.44 25.72 -15.59
N ILE A 770 -19.50 24.77 -15.76
CA ILE A 770 -19.24 24.13 -17.07
C ILE A 770 -20.52 23.47 -17.59
N GLY A 771 -21.27 22.77 -16.73
CA GLY A 771 -22.59 22.21 -17.05
C GLY A 771 -23.61 23.27 -17.50
N VAL A 772 -23.77 24.37 -16.75
CA VAL A 772 -24.69 25.47 -17.11
C VAL A 772 -24.32 26.11 -18.46
N MET A 773 -23.02 26.29 -18.73
CA MET A 773 -22.54 26.83 -20.00
C MET A 773 -22.78 25.88 -21.19
N LEU A 774 -22.61 24.57 -20.99
CA LEU A 774 -22.91 23.55 -21.99
C LEU A 774 -24.43 23.42 -22.24
N LEU A 775 -25.25 23.46 -21.19
CA LEU A 775 -26.72 23.56 -21.26
C LEU A 775 -27.15 24.72 -22.16
N ASN A 776 -26.70 25.95 -21.87
CA ASN A 776 -26.99 27.14 -22.67
C ASN A 776 -26.59 26.96 -24.14
N SER A 777 -25.42 26.35 -24.39
CA SER A 777 -24.91 26.12 -25.74
C SER A 777 -25.84 25.27 -26.61
N VAL A 778 -26.62 24.35 -26.01
CA VAL A 778 -27.60 23.50 -26.71
C VAL A 778 -28.92 24.25 -26.93
N TYR A 779 -29.40 25.04 -25.95
CA TYR A 779 -30.63 25.83 -26.08
C TYR A 779 -30.58 26.82 -27.26
N GLU A 780 -29.47 27.52 -27.44
CA GLU A 780 -29.27 28.45 -28.57
C GLU A 780 -29.18 27.74 -29.92
N ARG A 781 -28.82 26.45 -29.91
CA ARG A 781 -28.64 25.61 -31.11
C ARG A 781 -29.88 24.82 -31.48
N ARG A 782 -31.01 25.04 -30.79
CA ARG A 782 -32.32 24.42 -31.09
C ARG A 782 -32.71 24.46 -32.58
N HIS A 783 -32.44 25.56 -33.27
CA HIS A 783 -32.77 25.72 -34.70
C HIS A 783 -31.82 24.93 -35.63
N GLU A 784 -30.56 24.72 -35.23
CA GLU A 784 -29.64 23.80 -35.92
C GLU A 784 -30.09 22.34 -35.73
N ILE A 785 -30.56 21.99 -34.52
CA ILE A 785 -31.12 20.66 -34.19
C ILE A 785 -32.37 20.37 -35.03
N VAL A 786 -33.31 21.32 -35.16
CA VAL A 786 -34.45 21.19 -36.09
C VAL A 786 -33.96 20.90 -37.51
N THR A 787 -33.01 21.70 -38.01
CA THR A 787 -32.50 21.59 -39.39
C THR A 787 -31.83 20.23 -39.64
N LEU A 788 -30.95 19.78 -38.74
CA LEU A 788 -30.31 18.46 -38.84
C LEU A 788 -31.34 17.32 -38.82
N SER A 789 -32.32 17.37 -37.92
CA SER A 789 -33.36 16.36 -37.85
C SER A 789 -34.29 16.36 -39.09
N THR A 790 -34.50 17.53 -39.70
CA THR A 790 -35.26 17.67 -40.96
C THR A 790 -34.50 17.12 -42.17
N ILE A 791 -33.16 17.18 -42.15
CA ILE A 791 -32.27 16.55 -43.14
C ILE A 791 -32.19 15.02 -42.95
N GLY A 792 -32.66 14.49 -41.82
CA GLY A 792 -32.73 13.06 -41.54
C GLY A 792 -31.69 12.54 -40.53
N PHE A 793 -31.01 13.41 -39.78
CA PHE A 793 -30.17 12.97 -38.65
C PHE A 793 -31.05 12.36 -37.55
N ASN A 794 -30.68 11.17 -37.09
CA ASN A 794 -31.26 10.55 -35.90
C ASN A 794 -30.92 11.39 -34.65
N PRO A 795 -31.85 11.59 -33.69
CA PRO A 795 -31.55 12.06 -32.34
C PRO A 795 -30.19 11.62 -31.76
N SER A 796 -29.84 10.33 -31.84
CA SER A 796 -28.56 9.81 -31.33
C SER A 796 -27.32 10.33 -32.06
N GLN A 797 -27.42 10.57 -33.37
CA GLN A 797 -26.35 11.19 -34.17
C GLN A 797 -26.19 12.68 -33.81
N ILE A 798 -27.29 13.37 -33.51
CA ILE A 798 -27.25 14.76 -33.02
C ILE A 798 -26.58 14.81 -31.63
N SER A 799 -26.95 13.92 -30.71
CA SER A 799 -26.30 13.80 -29.40
C SER A 799 -24.80 13.48 -29.52
N ALA A 800 -24.42 12.58 -30.43
CA ALA A 800 -23.03 12.20 -30.68
C ALA A 800 -22.17 13.39 -31.13
N VAL A 801 -22.70 14.29 -31.98
CA VAL A 801 -21.99 15.52 -32.39
C VAL A 801 -21.73 16.44 -31.19
N PHE A 802 -22.69 16.63 -30.29
CA PHE A 802 -22.49 17.43 -29.07
C PHE A 802 -21.48 16.79 -28.10
N ILE A 803 -21.51 15.48 -27.94
CA ILE A 803 -20.54 14.75 -27.11
C ILE A 803 -19.13 14.83 -27.72
N CYS A 804 -19.00 14.71 -29.05
CA CYS A 804 -17.72 14.94 -29.74
C CYS A 804 -17.21 16.39 -29.56
N GLU A 805 -18.11 17.38 -29.58
CA GLU A 805 -17.78 18.79 -29.35
C GLU A 805 -17.25 19.02 -27.92
N ALA A 806 -17.92 18.44 -26.92
CA ALA A 806 -17.49 18.44 -25.52
C ALA A 806 -16.13 17.74 -25.30
N LEU A 807 -15.92 16.57 -25.92
CA LEU A 807 -14.68 15.80 -25.85
C LEU A 807 -13.49 16.54 -26.48
N ILE A 808 -13.67 17.16 -27.66
CA ILE A 808 -12.59 17.94 -28.30
C ILE A 808 -12.17 19.10 -27.40
N ILE A 809 -13.11 19.85 -26.81
CA ILE A 809 -12.77 20.93 -25.88
C ILE A 809 -12.07 20.35 -24.64
N ALA A 810 -12.59 19.27 -24.05
CA ALA A 810 -12.04 18.67 -22.83
C ALA A 810 -10.57 18.22 -22.98
N ILE A 811 -10.23 17.58 -24.10
CA ILE A 811 -8.87 17.09 -24.38
C ILE A 811 -7.90 18.28 -24.56
N ILE A 812 -8.29 19.31 -25.31
CA ILE A 812 -7.45 20.52 -25.48
C ILE A 812 -7.29 21.26 -24.15
N ALA A 813 -8.40 21.51 -23.46
CA ALA A 813 -8.43 22.32 -22.24
C ALA A 813 -7.73 21.62 -21.07
N GLY A 814 -7.95 20.33 -20.87
CA GLY A 814 -7.27 19.55 -19.84
C GLY A 814 -5.78 19.38 -20.12
N GLY A 815 -5.41 19.15 -21.38
CA GLY A 815 -4.01 19.03 -21.78
C GLY A 815 -3.22 20.34 -21.64
N LEU A 816 -3.78 21.46 -22.11
CA LEU A 816 -3.20 22.78 -21.89
C LEU A 816 -3.22 23.17 -20.41
N GLY A 817 -4.28 22.82 -19.67
CA GLY A 817 -4.38 23.04 -18.22
C GLY A 817 -3.24 22.37 -17.46
N TYR A 818 -2.97 21.09 -17.76
CA TYR A 818 -1.87 20.34 -17.15
C TYR A 818 -0.49 20.92 -17.49
N ILE A 819 -0.24 21.25 -18.76
CA ILE A 819 1.02 21.86 -19.20
C ILE A 819 1.22 23.24 -18.55
N LEU A 820 0.15 24.04 -18.44
CA LEU A 820 0.20 25.35 -17.80
C LEU A 820 0.30 25.27 -16.27
N SER A 821 -0.21 24.24 -15.60
CA SER A 821 0.08 24.01 -14.17
C SER A 821 1.57 23.71 -13.93
N LEU A 822 2.21 22.87 -14.75
CA LEU A 822 3.66 22.62 -14.65
C LEU A 822 4.48 23.91 -14.83
N ILE A 823 4.10 24.75 -15.81
CA ILE A 823 4.73 26.06 -16.01
C ILE A 823 4.44 27.01 -14.84
N ASN A 824 3.22 27.00 -14.29
CA ASN A 824 2.84 27.84 -13.16
C ASN A 824 3.58 27.45 -11.86
N TYR A 825 3.79 26.16 -11.61
CA TYR A 825 4.62 25.69 -10.49
C TYR A 825 6.05 26.26 -10.58
N TYR A 826 6.69 26.20 -11.75
CA TYR A 826 8.01 26.81 -11.96
C TYR A 826 7.99 28.34 -11.74
N MET A 827 6.95 29.04 -12.21
CA MET A 827 6.81 30.48 -11.99
C MET A 827 6.61 30.82 -10.50
N LEU A 828 5.84 30.02 -9.76
CA LEU A 828 5.67 30.18 -8.31
C LEU A 828 6.99 29.97 -7.55
N PHE A 829 7.80 28.99 -7.94
CA PHE A 829 9.14 28.78 -7.34
C PHE A 829 10.03 30.03 -7.47
N VAL A 830 10.11 30.59 -8.69
CA VAL A 830 10.94 31.77 -8.99
C VAL A 830 10.40 33.03 -8.31
N LEU A 831 9.07 33.22 -8.26
CA LEU A 831 8.45 34.43 -7.73
C LEU A 831 8.29 34.44 -6.20
N ALA A 832 7.99 33.30 -5.58
CA ALA A 832 7.64 33.21 -4.16
C ALA A 832 8.82 32.89 -3.23
N GLN A 833 10.06 32.85 -3.75
CA GLN A 833 11.30 32.66 -2.97
C GLN A 833 11.18 31.52 -1.95
N GLN A 834 10.78 30.32 -2.41
CA GLN A 834 10.64 29.09 -1.61
C GLN A 834 9.56 29.12 -0.49
N THR A 835 8.84 30.22 -0.28
CA THR A 835 7.80 30.31 0.78
C THR A 835 6.56 29.44 0.55
N LEU A 836 6.33 28.95 -0.67
CA LEU A 836 5.20 28.08 -1.02
C LEU A 836 5.60 26.60 -0.99
N ILE A 837 5.38 25.98 0.16
CA ILE A 837 5.62 24.56 0.44
C ILE A 837 4.53 23.72 -0.24
N MET A 838 4.79 23.25 -1.47
CA MET A 838 3.87 22.38 -2.24
C MET A 838 4.64 21.26 -2.94
N LYS A 839 4.09 20.04 -2.94
CA LYS A 839 4.71 18.88 -3.60
C LYS A 839 4.34 18.84 -5.09
N TYR A 840 5.34 18.67 -5.95
CA TYR A 840 5.17 18.81 -7.39
C TYR A 840 4.54 17.57 -8.02
N LYS A 841 3.33 17.72 -8.57
CA LYS A 841 2.60 16.66 -9.27
C LYS A 841 3.10 16.43 -10.70
N ALA A 842 4.35 15.98 -10.81
CA ALA A 842 5.07 15.79 -12.07
C ALA A 842 4.74 14.47 -12.81
N GLU A 843 4.04 13.54 -12.15
CA GLU A 843 3.84 12.15 -12.58
C GLU A 843 2.78 12.03 -13.68
N ALA A 844 3.01 11.12 -14.65
CA ALA A 844 2.10 10.87 -15.77
C ALA A 844 0.66 10.51 -15.36
N PHE A 845 0.46 9.92 -14.18
CA PHE A 845 -0.89 9.66 -13.68
C PHE A 845 -1.70 10.95 -13.46
N TRP A 846 -1.08 12.03 -12.99
CA TRP A 846 -1.77 13.32 -12.84
C TRP A 846 -2.15 13.95 -14.18
N ALA A 847 -1.36 13.74 -15.24
CA ALA A 847 -1.75 14.12 -16.59
C ALA A 847 -2.98 13.34 -17.07
N ILE A 848 -3.02 12.02 -16.85
CA ILE A 848 -4.15 11.16 -17.18
C ILE A 848 -5.40 11.57 -16.37
N PHE A 849 -5.24 11.82 -15.06
CA PHE A 849 -6.34 12.21 -14.18
C PHE A 849 -6.90 13.60 -14.53
N ALA A 850 -6.04 14.56 -14.92
CA ALA A 850 -6.45 15.88 -15.41
C ALA A 850 -7.31 15.79 -16.68
N ILE A 851 -6.95 14.91 -17.63
CA ILE A 851 -7.73 14.63 -18.84
C ILE A 851 -9.03 13.89 -18.50
N ALA A 852 -8.98 12.90 -17.60
CA ALA A 852 -10.16 12.18 -17.16
C ALA A 852 -11.17 13.13 -16.49
N PHE A 853 -10.71 14.02 -15.61
CA PHE A 853 -11.53 15.04 -14.95
C PHE A 853 -12.13 16.05 -15.94
N SER A 854 -11.36 16.53 -16.92
CA SER A 854 -11.87 17.46 -17.94
C SER A 854 -12.92 16.79 -18.84
N ILE A 855 -12.71 15.52 -19.21
CA ILE A 855 -13.67 14.71 -19.97
C ILE A 855 -14.92 14.47 -19.13
N ILE A 856 -14.80 14.05 -17.86
CA ILE A 856 -15.92 13.82 -16.95
C ILE A 856 -16.77 15.08 -16.80
N SER A 857 -16.18 16.22 -16.42
CA SER A 857 -16.93 17.47 -16.26
C SER A 857 -17.62 17.94 -17.55
N SER A 858 -16.95 17.82 -18.70
CA SER A 858 -17.50 18.22 -20.00
C SER A 858 -18.58 17.25 -20.51
N VAL A 859 -18.43 15.94 -20.28
CA VAL A 859 -19.42 14.93 -20.65
C VAL A 859 -20.64 15.00 -19.73
N PHE A 860 -20.51 15.04 -18.40
CA PHE A 860 -21.68 15.19 -17.52
C PHE A 860 -22.44 16.51 -17.79
N GLY A 861 -21.72 17.61 -18.06
CA GLY A 861 -22.32 18.89 -18.43
C GLY A 861 -23.04 18.90 -19.79
N SER A 862 -22.62 18.06 -20.74
CA SER A 862 -23.22 17.99 -22.09
C SER A 862 -24.22 16.84 -22.27
N LEU A 863 -24.12 15.75 -21.52
CA LEU A 863 -24.93 14.53 -21.71
C LEU A 863 -26.42 14.76 -21.42
N ILE A 864 -26.73 15.41 -20.29
CA ILE A 864 -28.11 15.71 -19.89
C ILE A 864 -28.85 16.56 -20.94
N PRO A 865 -28.31 17.70 -21.44
CA PRO A 865 -28.94 18.42 -22.55
C PRO A 865 -28.87 17.67 -23.89
N ALA A 866 -27.76 17.00 -24.23
CA ALA A 866 -27.61 16.34 -25.53
C ALA A 866 -28.58 15.17 -25.73
N LEU A 867 -28.99 14.48 -24.66
CA LEU A 867 -30.02 13.43 -24.72
C LEU A 867 -31.45 14.01 -24.76
N ARG A 868 -31.74 15.05 -23.97
CA ARG A 868 -33.10 15.61 -23.85
C ARG A 868 -33.48 16.58 -24.96
N ALA A 869 -32.52 17.28 -25.57
CA ALA A 869 -32.80 18.31 -26.57
C ALA A 869 -33.37 17.76 -27.89
N PRO A 870 -32.81 16.70 -28.53
CA PRO A 870 -33.35 16.19 -29.78
C PRO A 870 -34.80 15.70 -29.63
N LEU A 871 -35.08 14.92 -28.58
CA LEU A 871 -36.43 14.39 -28.28
C LEU A 871 -37.50 15.48 -28.13
N LYS A 872 -37.13 16.66 -27.60
CA LYS A 872 -38.04 17.80 -27.44
C LYS A 872 -38.20 18.66 -28.70
N ILE A 873 -37.36 18.48 -29.71
CA ILE A 873 -37.19 19.41 -30.84
C ILE A 873 -37.50 18.76 -32.20
N THR A 874 -37.27 17.45 -32.38
CA THR A 874 -37.51 16.74 -33.64
C THR A 874 -39.01 16.78 -34.02
N PRO A 875 -39.40 17.44 -35.14
CA PRO A 875 -40.81 17.74 -35.42
C PRO A 875 -41.63 16.54 -35.95
N SER A 876 -41.00 15.40 -36.28
CA SER A 876 -41.70 14.20 -36.76
C SER A 876 -42.59 13.57 -35.67
N LEU A 877 -42.11 13.52 -34.42
CA LEU A 877 -42.91 13.12 -33.25
C LEU A 877 -44.11 14.06 -33.04
N LEU A 878 -43.90 15.37 -33.27
CA LEU A 878 -44.91 16.42 -33.20
C LEU A 878 -45.60 16.71 -34.54
N ARG A 879 -45.79 15.68 -35.39
CA ARG A 879 -46.68 15.78 -36.57
C ARG A 879 -48.01 16.43 -36.16
N ARG A 880 -48.40 17.50 -36.86
CA ARG A 880 -49.62 18.28 -36.55
C ARG A 880 -50.83 17.34 -36.53
N PHE A 881 -51.43 17.21 -35.35
CA PHE A 881 -52.70 16.51 -35.17
C PHE A 881 -53.81 17.54 -35.36
N THR A 882 -54.29 17.63 -36.60
CA THR A 882 -55.47 18.43 -36.93
C THR A 882 -56.69 17.54 -36.72
N LEU A 883 -57.69 18.03 -35.99
CA LEU A 883 -58.99 17.37 -35.89
C LEU A 883 -59.72 17.43 -37.24
N SER A 884 -59.51 16.43 -38.10
CA SER A 884 -60.50 16.06 -39.12
C SER A 884 -61.65 15.37 -38.39
N TYR A 885 -62.69 16.13 -38.07
CA TYR A 885 -63.86 15.62 -37.37
C TYR A 885 -64.90 15.11 -38.37
N GLU A 886 -65.18 13.80 -38.33
CA GLU A 886 -66.39 13.24 -38.92
C GLU A 886 -67.39 13.03 -37.78
N LYS A 887 -68.60 13.57 -37.94
CA LYS A 887 -69.67 13.46 -36.92
C LYS A 887 -70.30 12.09 -37.05
N GLY A 888 -69.92 11.16 -36.17
CA GLY A 888 -70.44 9.80 -36.16
C GLY A 888 -71.91 9.75 -35.73
N GLU A 889 -72.53 8.58 -35.91
CA GLU A 889 -73.84 8.31 -35.33
C GLU A 889 -73.77 8.44 -33.79
N GLY A 890 -74.81 9.03 -33.18
CA GLY A 890 -74.95 9.09 -31.72
C GLY A 890 -73.96 9.99 -30.96
N ASP A 891 -73.77 11.24 -31.40
CA ASP A 891 -72.98 12.28 -30.70
C ASP A 891 -71.50 11.90 -30.43
N SER A 892 -70.98 10.93 -31.19
CA SER A 892 -69.62 10.40 -31.10
C SER A 892 -68.67 11.06 -32.10
N TRP A 893 -67.43 11.30 -31.69
CA TRP A 893 -66.41 11.99 -32.48
C TRP A 893 -65.38 10.99 -32.97
N VAL A 894 -65.28 10.78 -34.28
CA VAL A 894 -64.30 9.86 -34.88
C VAL A 894 -63.02 10.62 -35.24
N ILE A 895 -61.88 10.07 -34.84
CA ILE A 895 -60.56 10.67 -34.94
C ILE A 895 -59.59 9.66 -35.57
N GLU A 896 -58.92 10.03 -36.66
CA GLU A 896 -57.80 9.25 -37.20
C GLU A 896 -56.54 9.45 -36.34
N ILE A 897 -56.03 8.38 -35.73
CA ILE A 897 -54.75 8.37 -35.04
C ILE A 897 -53.64 8.32 -36.12
N PRO A 898 -52.62 9.22 -36.09
CA PRO A 898 -51.72 9.44 -37.23
C PRO A 898 -50.62 8.37 -37.43
N VAL A 899 -50.91 7.11 -37.10
CA VAL A 899 -50.05 5.92 -37.23
C VAL A 899 -50.54 5.05 -38.39
N LYS A 900 -49.60 4.48 -39.15
CA LYS A 900 -49.87 3.53 -40.25
C LYS A 900 -49.46 2.13 -39.82
N ILE A 901 -50.38 1.18 -39.93
CA ILE A 901 -50.18 -0.20 -39.46
C ILE A 901 -50.46 -1.18 -40.61
N THR A 902 -49.58 -2.15 -40.77
CA THR A 902 -49.66 -3.21 -41.80
C THR A 902 -50.51 -4.37 -41.28
N TYR A 903 -51.09 -5.19 -42.15
CA TYR A 903 -52.00 -6.27 -41.72
C TYR A 903 -51.42 -7.20 -40.63
N ASN A 904 -50.14 -7.56 -40.74
CA ASN A 904 -49.48 -8.40 -39.75
C ASN A 904 -49.32 -7.67 -38.40
N GLU A 905 -48.91 -6.41 -38.44
CA GLU A 905 -48.65 -5.56 -37.27
C GLU A 905 -49.92 -5.27 -36.42
N LEU A 906 -51.12 -5.41 -37.01
CA LEU A 906 -52.38 -5.29 -36.25
C LEU A 906 -52.53 -6.36 -35.16
N LYS A 907 -51.92 -7.54 -35.34
CA LYS A 907 -52.01 -8.66 -34.38
C LYS A 907 -51.33 -8.31 -33.06
N ASP A 908 -50.25 -7.54 -33.12
CA ASP A 908 -49.42 -7.19 -31.96
C ASP A 908 -49.85 -5.85 -31.36
N PHE A 909 -50.28 -4.90 -32.21
CA PHE A 909 -50.69 -3.56 -31.81
C PHE A 909 -51.85 -3.53 -30.79
N PHE A 910 -52.92 -4.29 -31.02
CA PHE A 910 -54.06 -4.28 -30.09
C PHE A 910 -53.73 -4.90 -28.71
N PRO A 911 -53.08 -6.07 -28.62
CA PRO A 911 -52.58 -6.61 -27.35
C PRO A 911 -51.55 -5.70 -26.64
N PHE A 912 -50.66 -5.03 -27.37
CA PHE A 912 -49.76 -4.03 -26.78
C PHE A 912 -50.55 -2.89 -26.13
N MET A 913 -51.51 -2.31 -26.87
CA MET A 913 -52.34 -1.21 -26.37
C MET A 913 -53.19 -1.64 -25.17
N GLU A 914 -53.75 -2.85 -25.16
CA GLU A 914 -54.51 -3.39 -24.02
C GLU A 914 -53.63 -3.56 -22.78
N ARG A 915 -52.47 -4.23 -22.92
CA ARG A 915 -51.51 -4.42 -21.83
C ARG A 915 -51.10 -3.08 -21.22
N ARG A 916 -50.74 -2.12 -22.09
CA ARG A 916 -50.28 -0.79 -21.69
C ARG A 916 -51.36 0.08 -21.05
N MET A 917 -52.63 -0.15 -21.39
CA MET A 917 -53.77 0.47 -20.70
C MET A 917 -54.07 -0.19 -19.34
N ARG A 918 -53.86 -1.51 -19.19
CA ARG A 918 -53.99 -2.20 -17.89
C ARG A 918 -52.92 -1.78 -16.87
N ASP A 919 -51.69 -1.49 -17.32
CA ASP A 919 -50.66 -0.86 -16.46
C ASP A 919 -51.18 0.43 -15.78
N LEU A 920 -52.09 1.14 -16.47
CA LEU A 920 -52.67 2.44 -16.10
C LEU A 920 -54.09 2.32 -15.50
N SER A 921 -54.52 1.09 -15.17
CA SER A 921 -55.72 0.84 -14.35
C SER A 921 -55.38 0.42 -12.90
N GLY A 922 -54.12 0.58 -12.48
CA GLY A 922 -53.67 0.31 -11.12
C GLY A 922 -53.94 1.46 -10.14
N PRO A 923 -53.93 1.22 -8.82
CA PRO A 923 -54.30 2.21 -7.80
C PRO A 923 -53.28 3.35 -7.60
N ALA A 924 -52.16 3.37 -8.33
CA ALA A 924 -51.06 4.30 -8.11
C ALA A 924 -51.14 5.62 -8.92
N SER A 925 -51.89 5.66 -10.02
CA SER A 925 -52.01 6.86 -10.85
C SER A 925 -53.21 7.72 -10.42
N PHE A 926 -52.98 8.69 -9.53
CA PHE A 926 -54.06 9.53 -9.00
C PHE A 926 -54.71 10.44 -10.06
N GLU A 927 -53.94 10.96 -11.03
CA GLU A 927 -54.40 12.00 -11.99
C GLU A 927 -54.92 11.46 -13.34
N GLU A 928 -54.48 10.27 -13.76
CA GLU A 928 -54.79 9.67 -15.08
C GLU A 928 -55.11 8.18 -14.91
N LYS A 929 -56.32 7.76 -15.29
CA LYS A 929 -56.81 6.38 -15.08
C LYS A 929 -57.56 5.86 -16.31
N VAL A 930 -57.33 4.59 -16.65
CA VAL A 930 -58.09 3.86 -17.67
C VAL A 930 -58.96 2.80 -17.00
N ASN A 931 -60.24 2.75 -17.34
CA ASN A 931 -61.24 1.87 -16.74
C ASN A 931 -62.05 1.13 -17.81
N ASN A 932 -62.74 0.05 -17.44
CA ASN A 932 -63.64 -0.72 -18.32
C ASN A 932 -63.02 -1.20 -19.65
N ILE A 933 -61.73 -1.56 -19.64
CA ILE A 933 -61.02 -2.09 -20.82
C ILE A 933 -61.66 -3.41 -21.26
N ARG A 934 -62.12 -3.49 -22.51
CA ARG A 934 -62.67 -4.70 -23.16
C ARG A 934 -62.17 -4.77 -24.60
N VAL A 935 -61.93 -5.99 -25.10
CA VAL A 935 -61.62 -6.24 -26.51
C VAL A 935 -62.76 -7.06 -27.12
N GLU A 936 -63.27 -6.62 -28.27
CA GLU A 936 -64.25 -7.32 -29.10
C GLU A 936 -63.64 -7.67 -30.45
N GLY A 937 -63.99 -8.81 -31.04
CA GLY A 937 -63.47 -9.29 -32.32
C GLY A 937 -62.65 -10.57 -32.18
N ASP A 938 -62.27 -11.15 -33.32
CA ASP A 938 -61.47 -12.39 -33.37
C ASP A 938 -59.98 -12.06 -33.57
N ILE A 939 -59.11 -12.73 -32.83
CA ILE A 939 -57.65 -12.57 -32.90
C ILE A 939 -57.09 -13.13 -34.22
N THR A 940 -57.78 -14.10 -34.83
CA THR A 940 -57.43 -14.67 -36.13
C THR A 940 -57.73 -13.71 -37.29
N GLU A 941 -58.78 -12.90 -37.16
CA GLU A 941 -59.14 -11.80 -38.07
C GLU A 941 -58.90 -10.42 -37.42
N PRO A 942 -57.64 -9.93 -37.34
CA PRO A 942 -57.30 -8.71 -36.61
C PRO A 942 -57.92 -7.42 -37.17
N GLN A 943 -58.53 -7.48 -38.35
CA GLN A 943 -59.38 -6.43 -38.93
C GLN A 943 -60.71 -6.22 -38.18
N THR A 944 -61.16 -7.21 -37.39
CA THR A 944 -62.40 -7.16 -36.61
C THR A 944 -62.21 -6.56 -35.21
N LEU A 945 -60.95 -6.49 -34.74
CA LEU A 945 -60.60 -6.11 -33.36
C LEU A 945 -60.98 -4.66 -33.04
N ARG A 946 -61.62 -4.50 -31.88
CA ARG A 946 -62.10 -3.24 -31.31
C ARG A 946 -61.74 -3.21 -29.83
N LEU A 947 -61.02 -2.17 -29.40
CA LEU A 947 -60.65 -1.98 -28.00
C LEU A 947 -61.53 -0.86 -27.42
N LEU A 948 -62.41 -1.25 -26.50
CA LEU A 948 -63.33 -0.37 -25.76
C LEU A 948 -62.72 -0.02 -24.41
N PHE A 949 -62.77 1.25 -24.02
CA PHE A 949 -62.29 1.72 -22.71
C PHE A 949 -62.93 3.04 -22.31
N SER A 950 -63.04 3.28 -21.01
CA SER A 950 -63.32 4.60 -20.44
C SER A 950 -62.01 5.25 -19.95
N TYR A 951 -61.83 6.54 -20.21
CA TYR A 951 -60.65 7.30 -19.82
C TYR A 951 -61.06 8.48 -18.95
N THR A 952 -60.39 8.61 -17.79
CA THR A 952 -60.64 9.63 -16.78
C THR A 952 -59.35 10.36 -16.44
N TYR A 953 -59.39 11.70 -16.51
CA TYR A 953 -58.25 12.57 -16.22
C TYR A 953 -58.69 13.79 -15.40
N ASP A 954 -58.33 13.77 -14.12
CA ASP A 954 -58.92 14.62 -13.09
C ASP A 954 -58.59 16.12 -13.21
N PRO A 955 -57.38 16.57 -13.65
CA PRO A 955 -57.03 18.00 -13.73
C PRO A 955 -57.92 18.87 -14.62
N ILE A 956 -58.72 18.27 -15.53
CA ILE A 956 -59.78 18.97 -16.30
C ILE A 956 -61.14 18.25 -16.20
N HIS A 957 -61.30 17.30 -15.27
CA HIS A 957 -62.50 16.46 -15.11
C HIS A 957 -62.95 15.82 -16.43
N ALA A 958 -61.99 15.39 -17.25
CA ALA A 958 -62.26 14.75 -18.53
C ALA A 958 -62.72 13.31 -18.29
N ASN A 959 -63.89 12.95 -18.80
CA ASN A 959 -64.42 11.59 -18.74
C ASN A 959 -65.00 11.22 -20.12
N THR A 960 -64.43 10.20 -20.75
CA THR A 960 -64.79 9.77 -22.11
C THR A 960 -65.01 8.26 -22.21
N GLU A 961 -66.02 7.86 -22.96
CA GLU A 961 -66.20 6.48 -23.48
C GLU A 961 -65.54 6.39 -24.86
N ASN A 962 -64.77 5.33 -25.10
CA ASN A 962 -63.90 5.25 -26.26
C ASN A 962 -63.93 3.87 -26.92
N LYS A 963 -63.79 3.88 -28.25
CA LYS A 963 -63.70 2.70 -29.11
C LYS A 963 -62.57 2.90 -30.13
N LEU A 964 -61.46 2.19 -29.95
CA LEU A 964 -60.36 2.11 -30.89
C LEU A 964 -60.60 0.96 -31.88
N PHE A 965 -60.45 1.21 -33.18
CA PHE A 965 -60.65 0.20 -34.23
C PHE A 965 -59.74 0.47 -35.45
N ALA A 966 -59.56 -0.53 -36.31
CA ALA A 966 -58.81 -0.39 -37.55
C ALA A 966 -59.75 -0.24 -38.77
N GLU A 967 -59.34 0.58 -39.74
CA GLU A 967 -60.03 0.75 -41.03
C GLU A 967 -59.04 0.55 -42.19
N LYS A 968 -59.41 -0.26 -43.18
CA LYS A 968 -58.54 -0.59 -44.32
C LYS A 968 -58.53 0.51 -45.37
N ARG A 969 -57.35 1.04 -45.71
CA ARG A 969 -57.18 2.14 -46.68
C ARG A 969 -56.10 1.78 -47.70
N GLY A 970 -56.44 0.87 -48.61
CA GLY A 970 -55.48 0.18 -49.47
C GLY A 970 -54.82 -1.00 -48.74
N ASP A 971 -53.51 -1.16 -48.89
CA ASP A 971 -52.72 -2.21 -48.24
C ASP A 971 -52.34 -1.88 -46.77
N ILE A 972 -52.75 -0.69 -46.30
CA ILE A 972 -52.42 -0.16 -44.97
C ILE A 972 -53.72 0.05 -44.18
N TYR A 973 -53.67 -0.26 -42.89
CA TYR A 973 -54.75 0.04 -41.95
C TYR A 973 -54.46 1.36 -41.21
N VAL A 974 -55.50 2.16 -41.06
CA VAL A 974 -55.51 3.39 -40.27
C VAL A 974 -56.28 3.12 -38.98
N ILE A 975 -55.70 3.51 -37.84
CA ILE A 975 -56.37 3.36 -36.55
C ILE A 975 -57.29 4.56 -36.32
N LYS A 976 -58.58 4.30 -36.09
CA LYS A 976 -59.58 5.30 -35.74
C LYS A 976 -60.01 5.12 -34.27
N LEU A 977 -60.14 6.26 -33.59
CA LEU A 977 -60.67 6.37 -32.24
C LEU A 977 -62.04 7.07 -32.34
N SER A 978 -63.12 6.35 -32.05
CA SER A 978 -64.39 7.01 -31.72
C SER A 978 -64.41 7.33 -30.23
N SER A 979 -64.69 8.58 -29.88
CA SER A 979 -64.71 9.07 -28.50
C SER A 979 -66.00 9.84 -28.22
N ARG A 980 -66.57 9.62 -27.04
CA ARG A 980 -67.80 10.28 -26.56
C ARG A 980 -67.53 10.85 -25.18
N ALA A 981 -67.58 12.17 -25.05
CA ALA A 981 -67.44 12.83 -23.75
C ALA A 981 -68.74 12.75 -22.94
N ILE A 982 -68.59 12.32 -21.68
CA ILE A 982 -69.62 12.39 -20.64
C ILE A 982 -69.54 13.74 -19.90
N SER A 983 -68.34 14.32 -19.84
CA SER A 983 -68.05 15.62 -19.22
C SER A 983 -68.59 16.82 -20.03
N PRO A 984 -68.86 17.98 -19.39
CA PRO A 984 -69.36 19.18 -20.08
C PRO A 984 -68.39 19.72 -21.14
N TRP A 985 -67.09 19.65 -20.86
CA TRP A 985 -65.98 20.11 -21.70
C TRP A 985 -65.68 19.10 -22.83
N LYS A 986 -66.66 18.90 -23.72
CA LYS A 986 -66.65 17.81 -24.71
C LYS A 986 -65.38 17.82 -25.59
N ARG A 987 -64.96 18.99 -26.07
CA ARG A 987 -63.82 19.12 -26.99
C ARG A 987 -62.48 18.85 -26.28
N GLU A 988 -62.29 19.43 -25.11
CA GLU A 988 -61.07 19.32 -24.31
C GLU A 988 -60.86 17.88 -23.83
N SER A 989 -61.94 17.23 -23.38
CA SER A 989 -61.91 15.84 -22.89
C SER A 989 -61.57 14.83 -23.99
N ILE A 990 -62.16 15.01 -25.18
CA ILE A 990 -61.86 14.19 -26.37
C ILE A 990 -60.44 14.45 -26.87
N TRP A 991 -59.97 15.72 -26.85
CA TRP A 991 -58.59 16.06 -27.22
C TRP A 991 -57.55 15.41 -26.30
N GLN A 992 -57.76 15.47 -24.98
CA GLN A 992 -56.89 14.82 -24.01
C GLN A 992 -56.84 13.30 -24.23
N THR A 993 -58.00 12.67 -24.48
CA THR A 993 -58.07 11.22 -24.75
C THR A 993 -57.38 10.83 -26.06
N ALA A 994 -57.51 11.63 -27.13
CA ALA A 994 -56.81 11.40 -28.38
C ALA A 994 -55.28 11.59 -28.23
N SER A 995 -54.85 12.54 -27.41
CA SER A 995 -53.45 12.76 -27.03
C SER A 995 -52.88 11.56 -26.26
N PHE A 996 -53.65 11.02 -25.30
CA PHE A 996 -53.32 9.81 -24.55
C PHE A 996 -53.10 8.59 -25.47
N VAL A 997 -54.09 8.27 -26.33
CA VAL A 997 -53.99 7.14 -27.28
C VAL A 997 -52.78 7.32 -28.22
N ARG A 998 -52.58 8.54 -28.75
CA ARG A 998 -51.39 8.86 -29.58
C ARG A 998 -50.08 8.59 -28.86
N ARG A 999 -49.98 8.94 -27.57
CA ARG A 999 -48.76 8.72 -26.75
C ARG A 999 -48.41 7.23 -26.68
N LEU A 1000 -49.40 6.37 -26.46
CA LEU A 1000 -49.20 4.92 -26.44
C LEU A 1000 -48.87 4.35 -27.83
N SER A 1001 -49.53 4.81 -28.90
CA SER A 1001 -49.22 4.36 -30.27
C SER A 1001 -47.85 4.84 -30.78
N LEU A 1002 -47.30 5.92 -30.21
CA LEU A 1002 -45.90 6.30 -30.42
C LEU A 1002 -44.94 5.40 -29.63
N GLU A 1003 -45.25 5.05 -28.37
CA GLU A 1003 -44.45 4.12 -27.56
C GLU A 1003 -44.33 2.73 -28.24
N TYR A 1004 -45.42 2.23 -28.84
CA TYR A 1004 -45.41 1.05 -29.72
C TYR A 1004 -44.42 1.18 -30.89
N THR A 1005 -44.48 2.32 -31.59
CA THR A 1005 -43.66 2.60 -32.79
C THR A 1005 -42.18 2.75 -32.44
N GLU A 1006 -41.85 3.20 -31.22
CA GLU A 1006 -40.48 3.38 -30.75
C GLU A 1006 -39.88 2.08 -30.17
N LYS A 1007 -40.68 1.24 -29.50
CA LYS A 1007 -40.20 -0.03 -28.91
C LYS A 1007 -40.15 -1.17 -29.92
N GLU A 1008 -41.30 -1.64 -30.40
CA GLU A 1008 -41.36 -2.88 -31.19
C GLU A 1008 -40.80 -2.69 -32.61
N LYS A 1009 -41.09 -1.55 -33.24
CA LYS A 1009 -40.64 -1.23 -34.61
C LYS A 1009 -39.14 -0.94 -34.73
N ILE A 1010 -38.41 -0.87 -33.61
CA ILE A 1010 -36.95 -0.73 -33.55
C ILE A 1010 -36.30 -1.98 -32.95
N GLY A 1011 -36.89 -2.58 -31.91
CA GLY A 1011 -36.36 -3.79 -31.24
C GLY A 1011 -36.15 -4.98 -32.17
N PHE A 1012 -37.09 -5.24 -33.08
CA PHE A 1012 -37.00 -6.36 -34.04
C PHE A 1012 -35.79 -6.31 -34.98
N LYS A 1013 -35.06 -5.18 -35.06
CA LYS A 1013 -33.80 -5.04 -35.82
C LYS A 1013 -32.53 -5.25 -35.00
N ILE A 1014 -32.67 -5.55 -33.71
CA ILE A 1014 -31.57 -5.84 -32.79
C ILE A 1014 -31.55 -7.35 -32.49
N GLU A 1015 -32.70 -7.94 -32.18
CA GLU A 1015 -32.83 -9.38 -31.88
C GLU A 1015 -32.55 -10.30 -33.09
N GLU A 1016 -32.65 -9.79 -34.33
CA GLU A 1016 -32.23 -10.52 -35.54
C GLU A 1016 -30.69 -10.60 -35.69
N LYS A 1017 -29.92 -10.21 -34.66
CA LYS A 1017 -28.45 -10.06 -34.71
C LYS A 1017 -27.67 -10.33 -33.40
N GLU A 1018 -28.23 -11.09 -32.47
CA GLU A 1018 -27.46 -11.76 -31.41
C GLU A 1018 -27.26 -13.25 -31.74
#